data_AF-B0E3V3-F1
#
_entry.id   AF-B0E3V3-F1
#
_cell.length_a   1.000
_cell.length_b   1.000
_cell.length_c   1.000
_cell.angle_alpha   90.00
_cell.angle_beta   90.00
_cell.angle_gamma   90.00
#
_symmetry.space_group_name_H-M   'P 1'
#
loop_
_entity.id
_entity.type
_entity.pdbx_description
1 polymer ?
#
loop_
_entity_poly.entity_id
_entity_poly.type
_entity_poly.pdbx_seq_one_letter_code
_entity_poly.pdbx_strand_id
1 'polypeptide(L)'
;MALNASAMTIPAEAMDYRSRKADDHRATGPTGVFLEMEWALDTDWYDRDASWRPFIPTKSDDSVEGTLSESGQDWFFDLGSSIPWEQGDSEGFIIPGPTRSAIDADLVLWSWLIDEITTHHPFPCDSARPRPYDQGILFQGFSSCEELQAAGAVAKRTAVDYLGFLTWWTVSISRWEADLDAPVADQIKSLRLERFRRRGVLVDLEQHWQEINVTNLLRHGVPIAYPWSPSLSCSPRFRSFAPRILQAYDERRISTGGEVHSTDFDDWSDEFAVIRQYDRFFQETCVKGRPDPDVRFDDDWDYYVVDFRGWSRRRIPISVAQEYYVLFASTVDRESQGTTVLFRRWEPLDNLTDGLPHFVGPTESSEDCSSFTRSSYEIRELHKYKHAPIPGERFDLEGRLILPLPLAGIPLNRMHPRKHGTRDELSLGAGRLLRLMVSNSRQRGSGFSDSDSASTSQSRPTSRISSTNRSRGRSASPRPQTYEQRRAGSTPITPAGRQRAIAKLEEECSMITYHGTIWSIPPNLDWDTSFYRDSILLFPDNRTLTRLRYWAACDPGISSMRQLLELAISRNMKFIMATSMSDLKTFKPITTPELSELTKRTYETGFQEEHLKDINGGAAFRDQYMGKLADILRRPQARALISMGGPTAWIAKRYGGPPMIQRFMDGPSTQVTVHHRGAVTSSPFYDEPLFHDQISAQEENLVHGFVPAENPEHHRWLFPTTEIMEDYCNHWRGEWTQGCDLIFHNIAKGLDRGTAKPLTRKGWKAYLHSPNHGTRRPAIVLTNSHFTRTDELLRDFPGGWHGRRIADIPIPIPFDSLDGN
;
A
#
# COMPACT_ATOMS: atom_id res chain seq x y z
N MET A 1 -8.62 8.88 7.61
CA MET A 1 -8.88 9.53 8.92
C MET A 1 -7.55 9.88 9.56
N ALA A 2 -7.51 10.91 10.40
CA ALA A 2 -6.32 11.29 11.16
C ALA A 2 -6.68 11.54 12.63
N LEU A 3 -5.77 11.17 13.53
CA LEU A 3 -5.79 11.45 14.97
C LEU A 3 -4.52 12.24 15.31
N ASN A 4 -4.60 13.16 16.28
CA ASN A 4 -3.51 14.10 16.63
C ASN A 4 -3.02 14.98 15.45
N ALA A 5 -3.73 15.00 14.32
CA ALA A 5 -3.43 15.83 13.15
C ALA A 5 -4.67 16.05 12.29
N SER A 6 -4.56 17.00 11.36
CA SER A 6 -5.57 17.21 10.32
C SER A 6 -5.45 16.13 9.25
N ALA A 7 -6.57 15.63 8.73
CA ALA A 7 -6.57 14.69 7.61
C ALA A 7 -5.94 15.28 6.33
N MET A 8 -5.84 16.62 6.25
CA MET A 8 -5.21 17.32 5.14
C MET A 8 -3.68 17.19 5.11
N THR A 9 -3.04 16.76 6.20
CA THR A 9 -1.58 16.56 6.24
C THR A 9 -1.14 15.18 5.75
N ILE A 10 -2.09 14.34 5.34
CA ILE A 10 -1.80 13.01 4.78
C ILE A 10 -1.44 13.21 3.30
N PRO A 11 -0.26 12.75 2.82
CA PRO A 11 0.08 12.80 1.40
C PRO A 11 -0.98 12.11 0.54
N ALA A 12 -1.37 12.70 -0.59
CA ALA A 12 -2.44 12.17 -1.42
C ALA A 12 -2.09 10.79 -2.00
N GLU A 13 -0.81 10.58 -2.28
CA GLU A 13 -0.24 9.38 -2.86
C GLU A 13 -0.07 8.26 -1.84
N ALA A 14 -0.17 8.54 -0.54
CA ALA A 14 0.10 7.59 0.53
C ALA A 14 -0.68 6.28 0.39
N MET A 15 -1.90 6.33 -0.11
CA MET A 15 -2.72 5.12 -0.32
C MET A 15 -2.18 4.20 -1.42
N ASP A 16 -1.50 4.76 -2.43
CA ASP A 16 -0.89 3.99 -3.52
C ASP A 16 0.36 3.23 -3.05
N TYR A 17 0.97 3.66 -1.95
CA TYR A 17 2.15 3.03 -1.35
C TYR A 17 1.86 1.91 -0.36
N ARG A 18 0.60 1.69 0.04
CA ARG A 18 0.24 0.63 1.02
C ARG A 18 0.77 -0.75 0.61
N SER A 19 0.86 -1.03 -0.69
CA SER A 19 1.29 -2.31 -1.24
C SER A 19 2.77 -2.37 -1.65
N ARG A 20 3.49 -1.24 -1.64
CA ARG A 20 4.91 -1.18 -2.03
C ARG A 20 5.76 -1.23 -0.76
N LYS A 21 6.69 -2.19 -0.66
CA LYS A 21 7.71 -2.17 0.41
C LYS A 21 8.51 -0.88 0.29
N ALA A 22 8.66 -0.16 1.40
CA ALA A 22 9.10 1.24 1.43
C ALA A 22 10.47 1.50 0.79
N ASP A 23 11.39 0.54 0.81
CA ASP A 23 12.80 0.81 0.53
C ASP A 23 13.29 0.47 -0.88
N ASP A 24 12.64 -0.42 -1.64
CA ASP A 24 13.35 -1.05 -2.77
C ASP A 24 13.38 -0.24 -4.09
N HIS A 25 12.52 0.78 -4.29
CA HIS A 25 12.36 1.39 -5.63
C HIS A 25 12.06 2.90 -5.68
N ARG A 26 12.26 3.68 -4.61
CA ARG A 26 11.96 5.13 -4.65
C ARG A 26 13.02 5.89 -5.44
N ALA A 27 12.61 6.60 -6.49
CA ALA A 27 13.50 7.46 -7.26
C ALA A 27 13.96 8.66 -6.40
N THR A 28 15.24 9.02 -6.51
CA THR A 28 15.81 10.19 -5.84
C THR A 28 15.99 11.36 -6.81
N GLY A 29 15.81 12.58 -6.30
CA GLY A 29 16.10 13.81 -7.00
C GLY A 29 17.58 14.19 -6.92
N PRO A 30 17.96 15.34 -7.51
CA PRO A 30 19.36 15.81 -7.58
C PRO A 30 19.99 16.13 -6.22
N THR A 31 19.17 16.33 -5.19
CA THR A 31 19.60 16.54 -3.80
C THR A 31 19.66 15.22 -3.01
N GLY A 32 19.38 14.08 -3.64
CA GLY A 32 19.29 12.76 -3.00
C GLY A 32 17.98 12.49 -2.25
N VAL A 33 17.05 13.47 -2.19
CA VAL A 33 15.70 13.35 -1.61
C VAL A 33 14.82 12.45 -2.46
N PHE A 34 13.94 11.66 -1.86
CA PHE A 34 12.97 10.86 -2.63
C PHE A 34 11.98 11.77 -3.35
N LEU A 35 11.73 11.51 -4.64
CA LEU A 35 10.82 12.31 -5.48
C LEU A 35 9.34 12.10 -5.14
N GLU A 36 9.02 11.02 -4.45
CA GLU A 36 7.66 10.58 -4.16
C GLU A 36 7.30 10.90 -2.71
N MET A 37 7.49 9.93 -1.80
CA MET A 37 7.33 10.11 -0.35
C MET A 37 8.70 10.04 0.34
N GLU A 38 9.09 11.12 0.99
CA GLU A 38 10.31 11.17 1.78
C GLU A 38 9.98 10.74 3.21
N TRP A 39 10.24 9.47 3.56
CA TRP A 39 9.83 8.91 4.86
C TRP A 39 10.41 9.67 6.07
N ALA A 40 11.49 10.42 5.86
CA ALA A 40 12.11 11.25 6.89
C ALA A 40 11.36 12.57 7.15
N LEU A 41 10.53 13.03 6.21
CA LEU A 41 9.71 14.25 6.34
C LEU A 41 8.22 13.93 6.41
N ASP A 42 7.76 13.04 5.54
CA ASP A 42 6.36 12.73 5.33
C ASP A 42 5.88 11.62 6.26
N THR A 43 4.59 11.60 6.55
CA THR A 43 3.96 10.46 7.21
C THR A 43 4.03 9.24 6.28
N ASP A 44 4.67 8.16 6.72
CA ASP A 44 4.79 6.90 5.97
C ASP A 44 4.07 5.74 6.69
N TRP A 45 3.85 4.64 5.98
CA TRP A 45 3.26 3.42 6.52
C TRP A 45 4.09 2.84 7.65
N TYR A 46 3.37 2.28 8.63
CA TYR A 46 3.98 1.58 9.76
C TYR A 46 4.90 0.48 9.25
N ASP A 47 6.16 0.59 9.64
CA ASP A 47 7.18 -0.43 9.44
C ASP A 47 7.58 -0.98 10.81
N ARG A 48 7.47 -2.30 10.96
CA ARG A 48 7.88 -3.01 12.17
C ARG A 48 9.35 -2.74 12.45
N ASP A 49 10.21 -2.91 11.44
CA ASP A 49 11.66 -2.85 11.60
C ASP A 49 12.17 -1.43 11.87
N ALA A 50 11.30 -0.43 11.70
CA ALA A 50 11.57 0.97 11.98
C ALA A 50 10.45 1.63 12.82
N SER A 51 9.89 0.90 13.78
CA SER A 51 8.70 1.33 14.53
C SER A 51 8.86 2.62 15.37
N TRP A 52 10.08 3.13 15.52
CA TRP A 52 10.39 4.43 16.15
C TRP A 52 10.24 5.62 15.20
N ARG A 53 10.22 5.42 13.87
CA ARG A 53 10.05 6.51 12.88
C ARG A 53 8.83 7.40 13.05
N PRO A 54 7.69 6.96 13.63
CA PRO A 54 6.60 7.86 13.96
C PRO A 54 7.00 8.99 14.92
N PHE A 55 8.04 8.76 15.74
CA PHE A 55 8.59 9.69 16.73
C PHE A 55 9.70 10.58 16.18
N ILE A 56 10.02 10.52 14.88
CA ILE A 56 10.98 11.44 14.26
C ILE A 56 10.55 12.88 14.58
N PRO A 57 11.43 13.69 15.17
CA PRO A 57 11.13 15.08 15.45
C PRO A 57 10.92 15.85 14.14
N THR A 58 9.98 16.79 14.13
CA THR A 58 9.74 17.70 13.01
C THR A 58 9.81 19.15 13.49
N LYS A 59 10.37 20.03 12.65
CA LYS A 59 10.33 21.47 12.91
C LYS A 59 8.91 21.97 12.78
N SER A 60 8.46 22.74 13.77
CA SER A 60 7.20 23.47 13.66
C SER A 60 7.47 24.76 12.89
N ASP A 61 6.67 25.04 11.86
CA ASP A 61 6.80 26.26 11.03
C ASP A 61 6.74 27.55 11.88
N ASP A 62 6.06 27.48 13.04
CA ASP A 62 5.81 28.63 13.92
C ASP A 62 6.86 28.84 15.04
N SER A 63 7.83 27.93 15.24
CA SER A 63 8.73 28.00 16.40
C SER A 63 10.14 28.48 16.03
N VAL A 64 10.48 29.71 16.44
CA VAL A 64 11.82 30.30 16.34
C VAL A 64 12.80 29.74 17.40
N GLU A 65 12.31 28.98 18.40
CA GLU A 65 13.01 28.76 19.68
C GLU A 65 13.63 27.36 19.94
N GLY A 66 13.98 26.58 18.91
CA GLY A 66 14.56 25.25 19.14
C GLY A 66 15.58 24.80 18.12
N THR A 67 16.84 25.21 18.27
CA THR A 67 17.97 24.55 17.61
C THR A 67 18.48 23.41 18.49
N LEU A 68 18.62 22.21 17.91
CA LEU A 68 19.20 21.03 18.55
C LEU A 68 20.72 21.14 18.63
N SER A 69 21.34 21.65 17.57
CA SER A 69 22.79 21.79 17.53
C SER A 69 23.25 23.02 18.31
N GLU A 70 24.27 22.86 19.16
CA GLU A 70 24.99 23.99 19.78
C GLU A 70 25.59 24.93 18.73
N SER A 71 25.86 24.42 17.52
CA SER A 71 26.30 25.22 16.37
C SER A 71 25.20 26.10 15.76
N GLY A 72 23.94 25.92 16.18
CA GLY A 72 22.77 26.62 15.65
C GLY A 72 22.30 26.14 14.27
N GLN A 73 22.94 25.12 13.67
CA GLN A 73 22.57 24.57 12.38
C GLN A 73 22.02 23.16 12.52
N ASP A 74 20.69 23.02 12.49
CA ASP A 74 20.04 21.70 12.40
C ASP A 74 20.06 21.20 10.95
N TRP A 75 21.26 20.84 10.48
CA TRP A 75 21.57 20.50 9.09
C TRP A 75 20.76 19.33 8.52
N PHE A 76 20.11 18.55 9.38
CA PHE A 76 19.36 17.33 9.03
C PHE A 76 17.84 17.54 8.85
N PHE A 77 17.24 18.64 9.34
CA PHE A 77 15.78 18.84 9.20
C PHE A 77 15.35 19.30 7.81
N ASP A 78 16.21 20.01 7.09
CA ASP A 78 15.94 20.42 5.71
C ASP A 78 16.58 19.42 4.76
N LEU A 79 15.88 18.33 4.44
CA LEU A 79 16.38 17.35 3.47
C LEU A 79 16.49 17.92 2.05
N GLY A 80 15.67 18.93 1.72
CA GLY A 80 15.68 19.60 0.42
C GLY A 80 16.93 20.46 0.20
N SER A 81 17.55 20.97 1.27
CA SER A 81 18.79 21.73 1.17
C SER A 81 19.95 20.87 0.66
N SER A 82 20.70 21.41 -0.31
CA SER A 82 21.93 20.79 -0.76
C SER A 82 23.00 20.83 0.33
N ILE A 83 23.75 19.75 0.44
CA ILE A 83 24.93 19.67 1.30
C ILE A 83 26.03 20.55 0.68
N PRO A 84 26.66 21.44 1.46
CA PRO A 84 27.79 22.24 0.98
C PRO A 84 28.90 21.36 0.41
N TRP A 85 29.51 21.80 -0.69
CA TRP A 85 30.59 21.08 -1.33
C TRP A 85 31.68 22.04 -1.81
N GLU A 86 32.89 21.51 -1.89
CA GLU A 86 34.08 22.14 -2.46
C GLU A 86 34.68 21.22 -3.52
N GLN A 87 35.36 21.80 -4.51
CA GLN A 87 36.12 21.03 -5.48
C GLN A 87 37.49 20.70 -4.87
N GLY A 88 37.77 19.42 -4.66
CA GLY A 88 39.04 18.95 -4.11
C GLY A 88 40.17 18.97 -5.15
N ASP A 89 41.41 18.93 -4.66
CA ASP A 89 42.63 19.02 -5.48
C ASP A 89 42.76 17.88 -6.53
N SER A 90 42.05 16.77 -6.35
CA SER A 90 42.10 15.58 -7.20
C SER A 90 40.87 15.40 -8.11
N GLU A 91 40.35 16.49 -8.68
CA GLU A 91 39.18 16.55 -9.58
C GLU A 91 37.83 16.05 -9.00
N GLY A 92 37.77 15.72 -7.70
CA GLY A 92 36.56 15.23 -7.03
C GLY A 92 35.80 16.31 -6.25
N PHE A 93 34.56 16.02 -5.88
CA PHE A 93 33.75 16.84 -4.97
C PHE A 93 33.96 16.35 -3.54
N ILE A 94 34.14 17.27 -2.59
CA ILE A 94 34.28 16.96 -1.16
C ILE A 94 33.34 17.82 -0.33
N ILE A 95 32.96 17.35 0.86
CA ILE A 95 32.24 18.16 1.84
C ILE A 95 33.28 18.98 2.62
N PRO A 96 33.07 20.30 2.83
CA PRO A 96 33.99 21.15 3.58
C PRO A 96 34.32 20.54 4.95
N GLY A 97 35.59 20.58 5.32
CA GLY A 97 36.10 19.97 6.55
C GLY A 97 35.27 20.30 7.80
N PRO A 98 34.96 21.58 8.09
CA PRO A 98 34.14 21.95 9.24
C PRO A 98 32.72 21.35 9.22
N THR A 99 32.03 21.41 8.07
CA THR A 99 30.68 20.86 7.91
C THR A 99 30.69 19.34 8.07
N ARG A 100 31.66 18.67 7.45
CA ARG A 100 31.82 17.22 7.56
C ARG A 100 32.09 16.78 9.00
N SER A 101 33.01 17.45 9.69
CA SER A 101 33.33 17.15 11.09
C SER A 101 32.15 17.37 12.03
N ALA A 102 31.31 18.38 11.78
CA ALA A 102 30.09 18.60 12.55
C ALA A 102 29.07 17.46 12.33
N ILE A 103 28.79 17.10 11.07
CA ILE A 103 27.88 15.99 10.72
C ILE A 103 28.36 14.68 11.35
N ASP A 104 29.65 14.38 11.22
CA ASP A 104 30.24 13.14 11.73
C ASP A 104 30.20 13.11 13.27
N ALA A 105 30.54 14.21 13.95
CA ALA A 105 30.48 14.29 15.40
C ALA A 105 29.06 14.03 15.94
N ASP A 106 28.03 14.62 15.31
CA ASP A 106 26.62 14.40 15.69
C ASP A 106 26.22 12.93 15.50
N LEU A 107 26.50 12.35 14.32
CA LEU A 107 26.12 10.98 14.00
C LEU A 107 26.86 9.94 14.87
N VAL A 108 28.14 10.15 15.15
CA VAL A 108 28.93 9.29 16.04
C VAL A 108 28.40 9.37 17.47
N LEU A 109 28.13 10.58 17.96
CA LEU A 109 27.57 10.78 19.29
C LEU A 109 26.23 10.05 19.44
N TRP A 110 25.30 10.25 18.51
CA TRP A 110 23.98 9.62 18.60
C TRP A 110 24.02 8.11 18.38
N SER A 111 24.89 7.62 17.49
CA SER A 111 25.12 6.17 17.35
C SER A 111 25.60 5.57 18.66
N TRP A 112 26.54 6.22 19.34
CA TRP A 112 27.02 5.76 20.65
C TRP A 112 25.90 5.75 21.70
N LEU A 113 25.07 6.79 21.79
CA LEU A 113 23.91 6.83 22.71
C LEU A 113 22.94 5.66 22.45
N ILE A 114 22.72 5.31 21.18
CA ILE A 114 21.88 4.16 20.80
C ILE A 114 22.53 2.85 21.19
N ASP A 115 23.84 2.71 21.01
CA ASP A 115 24.57 1.51 21.44
C ASP A 115 24.51 1.34 22.96
N GLU A 116 24.63 2.41 23.75
CA GLU A 116 24.44 2.37 25.21
C GLU A 116 23.03 1.89 25.57
N ILE A 117 21.98 2.45 24.96
CA ILE A 117 20.59 2.01 25.19
C ILE A 117 20.40 0.53 24.84
N THR A 118 20.94 0.11 23.70
CA THR A 118 20.65 -1.22 23.14
C THR A 118 21.49 -2.35 23.76
N THR A 119 22.55 -1.99 24.50
CA THR A 119 23.39 -2.94 25.25
C THR A 119 22.97 -3.09 26.72
N HIS A 120 22.17 -2.16 27.25
CA HIS A 120 21.70 -2.19 28.64
C HIS A 120 20.27 -2.73 28.76
N HIS A 121 20.01 -3.43 29.88
CA HIS A 121 18.64 -3.76 30.26
C HIS A 121 17.91 -2.45 30.58
N PRO A 122 16.71 -2.20 30.01
CA PRO A 122 15.67 -3.16 29.65
C PRO A 122 15.53 -3.43 28.16
N PHE A 123 16.42 -2.92 27.32
CA PHE A 123 16.30 -3.10 25.88
C PHE A 123 16.51 -4.57 25.49
N PRO A 124 15.56 -5.24 24.82
CA PRO A 124 15.74 -6.64 24.46
C PRO A 124 16.76 -6.80 23.33
N CYS A 125 17.69 -7.76 23.46
CA CYS A 125 18.81 -7.98 22.54
C CYS A 125 18.43 -8.28 21.07
N ASP A 126 17.16 -8.61 20.80
CA ASP A 126 16.64 -8.94 19.46
C ASP A 126 15.70 -7.85 18.91
N SER A 127 15.52 -6.74 19.63
CA SER A 127 14.66 -5.66 19.18
C SER A 127 15.32 -4.87 18.05
N ALA A 128 14.52 -4.38 17.10
CA ALA A 128 15.06 -3.59 16.01
C ALA A 128 15.63 -2.26 16.54
N ARG A 129 16.68 -1.78 15.89
CA ARG A 129 17.34 -0.50 16.17
C ARG A 129 17.81 0.15 14.86
N PRO A 130 18.03 1.47 14.83
CA PRO A 130 18.57 2.15 13.67
C PRO A 130 19.87 1.52 13.17
N ARG A 131 20.09 1.56 11.85
CA ARG A 131 21.33 1.03 11.26
C ARG A 131 22.52 1.89 11.70
N PRO A 132 23.67 1.29 12.04
CA PRO A 132 24.90 2.05 12.30
C PRO A 132 25.30 2.89 11.08
N TYR A 133 25.77 4.10 11.36
CA TYR A 133 26.24 5.05 10.38
C TYR A 133 27.62 4.60 9.88
N ASP A 134 27.78 4.50 8.56
CA ASP A 134 29.09 4.25 7.96
C ASP A 134 29.90 5.54 7.94
N GLN A 135 30.80 5.68 8.92
CA GLN A 135 31.71 6.82 9.03
C GLN A 135 32.51 7.06 7.74
N GLY A 136 32.75 6.04 6.91
CA GLY A 136 33.49 6.22 5.65
C GLY A 136 32.74 7.03 4.59
N ILE A 137 31.41 7.12 4.68
CA ILE A 137 30.58 7.59 3.56
C ILE A 137 30.83 9.06 3.20
N LEU A 138 31.13 9.92 4.19
CA LEU A 138 31.38 11.36 3.98
C LEU A 138 32.87 11.72 3.86
N PHE A 139 33.77 10.80 4.18
CA PHE A 139 35.22 11.07 4.13
C PHE A 139 35.85 10.79 2.77
N GLN A 140 35.17 10.03 1.92
CA GLN A 140 35.60 9.80 0.55
C GLN A 140 35.39 11.03 -0.35
N GLY A 141 36.23 11.16 -1.38
CA GLY A 141 35.96 12.09 -2.47
C GLY A 141 34.91 11.51 -3.42
N PHE A 142 34.01 12.36 -3.91
CA PHE A 142 32.90 11.96 -4.78
C PHE A 142 33.19 12.29 -6.23
N SER A 143 32.73 11.42 -7.14
CA SER A 143 32.95 11.59 -8.58
C SER A 143 32.03 12.64 -9.21
N SER A 144 30.91 12.94 -8.55
CA SER A 144 29.95 13.95 -9.00
C SER A 144 29.29 14.66 -7.82
N CYS A 145 28.74 15.86 -8.07
CA CYS A 145 27.91 16.56 -7.09
C CYS A 145 26.67 15.73 -6.71
N GLU A 146 26.05 15.02 -7.65
CA GLU A 146 24.87 14.18 -7.39
C GLU A 146 25.18 13.05 -6.41
N GLU A 147 26.34 12.40 -6.56
CA GLU A 147 26.79 11.35 -5.65
C GLU A 147 27.03 11.91 -4.23
N LEU A 148 27.65 13.09 -4.12
CA LEU A 148 27.84 13.80 -2.85
C LEU A 148 26.50 14.15 -2.20
N GLN A 149 25.54 14.67 -2.98
CA GLN A 149 24.21 14.99 -2.47
C GLN A 149 23.46 13.73 -2.01
N ALA A 150 23.56 12.62 -2.75
CA ALA A 150 22.98 11.35 -2.35
C ALA A 150 23.57 10.83 -1.03
N ALA A 151 24.91 10.89 -0.86
CA ALA A 151 25.58 10.50 0.38
C ALA A 151 25.17 11.39 1.55
N GLY A 152 25.08 12.70 1.33
CA GLY A 152 24.63 13.63 2.36
C GLY A 152 23.14 13.47 2.71
N ALA A 153 22.27 13.13 1.74
CA ALA A 153 20.88 12.77 2.01
C ALA A 153 20.78 11.48 2.86
N VAL A 154 21.65 10.49 2.62
CA VAL A 154 21.76 9.31 3.49
C VAL A 154 22.15 9.73 4.91
N ALA A 155 23.17 10.59 5.08
CA ALA A 155 23.58 11.08 6.40
C ALA A 155 22.45 11.83 7.13
N LYS A 156 21.71 12.71 6.44
CA LYS A 156 20.55 13.40 7.03
C LYS A 156 19.43 12.44 7.44
N ARG A 157 19.14 11.43 6.62
CA ARG A 157 18.15 10.39 6.97
C ARG A 157 18.59 9.59 8.18
N THR A 158 19.86 9.19 8.25
CA THR A 158 20.42 8.50 9.42
C THR A 158 20.31 9.35 10.68
N ALA A 159 20.63 10.64 10.60
CA ALA A 159 20.47 11.59 11.69
C ALA A 159 19.04 11.62 12.23
N VAL A 160 18.03 11.84 11.37
CA VAL A 160 16.63 11.88 11.84
C VAL A 160 16.13 10.51 12.32
N ASP A 161 16.63 9.40 11.77
CA ASP A 161 16.29 8.05 12.24
C ASP A 161 16.80 7.83 13.68
N TYR A 162 18.02 8.30 13.98
CA TYR A 162 18.60 8.26 15.32
C TYR A 162 17.81 9.11 16.31
N LEU A 163 17.50 10.35 15.93
CA LEU A 163 16.70 11.24 16.77
C LEU A 163 15.28 10.68 16.99
N GLY A 164 14.69 10.03 15.98
CA GLY A 164 13.42 9.33 16.12
C GLY A 164 13.49 8.19 17.14
N PHE A 165 14.55 7.38 17.11
CA PHE A 165 14.76 6.31 18.10
C PHE A 165 14.96 6.87 19.52
N LEU A 166 15.82 7.87 19.69
CA LEU A 166 16.05 8.50 20.99
C LEU A 166 14.76 9.16 21.52
N THR A 167 13.97 9.80 20.65
CA THR A 167 12.66 10.36 21.02
C THR A 167 11.69 9.26 21.45
N TRP A 168 11.59 8.17 20.69
CA TRP A 168 10.75 7.02 21.04
C TRP A 168 11.13 6.44 22.40
N TRP A 169 12.42 6.20 22.66
CA TRP A 169 12.91 5.63 23.90
C TRP A 169 12.57 6.51 25.10
N THR A 170 12.93 7.80 25.03
CA THR A 170 12.76 8.76 26.13
C THR A 170 11.30 9.00 26.50
N VAL A 171 10.38 8.95 25.54
CA VAL A 171 8.94 9.15 25.83
C VAL A 171 8.21 7.86 26.17
N SER A 172 8.62 6.72 25.61
CA SER A 172 7.86 5.46 25.74
C SER A 172 8.31 4.59 26.90
N ILE A 173 9.56 4.73 27.34
CA ILE A 173 10.16 3.91 28.39
C ILE A 173 10.26 4.74 29.65
N SER A 174 9.70 4.23 30.75
CA SER A 174 9.70 4.98 32.01
C SER A 174 11.00 4.74 32.76
N ARG A 175 11.47 5.76 33.49
CA ARG A 175 12.70 5.69 34.32
C ARG A 175 13.95 5.24 33.55
N TRP A 176 13.98 5.47 32.24
CA TRP A 176 15.09 5.06 31.37
C TRP A 176 16.42 5.67 31.83
N GLU A 177 16.41 6.80 32.54
CA GLU A 177 17.60 7.44 33.09
C GLU A 177 18.28 6.61 34.18
N ALA A 178 17.50 5.84 34.93
CA ALA A 178 18.03 4.99 35.99
C ALA A 178 18.68 3.70 35.44
N ASP A 179 18.36 3.36 34.19
CA ASP A 179 18.86 2.19 33.47
C ASP A 179 20.14 2.52 32.66
N LEU A 180 20.57 3.79 32.61
CA LEU A 180 21.74 4.26 31.87
C LEU A 180 22.76 4.96 32.78
N ASP A 181 24.01 5.04 32.31
CA ASP A 181 25.03 5.86 32.95
C ASP A 181 24.63 7.35 32.95
N ALA A 182 24.87 8.04 34.07
CA ALA A 182 24.44 9.44 34.25
C ALA A 182 24.91 10.39 33.13
N PRO A 183 26.18 10.33 32.64
CA PRO A 183 26.60 11.14 31.50
C PRO A 183 25.82 10.88 30.20
N VAL A 184 25.44 9.63 29.95
CA VAL A 184 24.63 9.23 28.78
C VAL A 184 23.24 9.83 28.91
N ALA A 185 22.62 9.69 30.09
CA ALA A 185 21.30 10.23 30.35
C ALA A 185 21.26 11.76 30.25
N ASP A 186 22.26 12.45 30.79
CA ASP A 186 22.39 13.91 30.70
C ASP A 186 22.57 14.37 29.24
N GLN A 187 23.34 13.62 28.44
CA GLN A 187 23.53 13.92 27.03
C GLN A 187 22.24 13.71 26.22
N ILE A 188 21.43 12.70 26.52
CA ILE A 188 20.13 12.50 25.87
C ILE A 188 19.18 13.65 26.25
N LYS A 189 19.15 14.05 27.52
CA LYS A 189 18.33 15.18 28.00
C LYS A 189 18.72 16.51 27.38
N SER A 190 20.00 16.73 27.10
CA SER A 190 20.47 17.98 26.48
C SER A 190 19.89 18.19 25.07
N LEU A 191 19.51 17.10 24.38
CA LEU A 191 18.84 17.15 23.07
C LEU A 191 17.41 17.71 23.14
N ARG A 192 16.75 17.76 24.32
CA ARG A 192 15.40 18.36 24.48
C ARG A 192 14.36 17.87 23.46
N LEU A 193 14.39 16.57 23.14
CA LEU A 193 13.57 15.96 22.09
C LEU A 193 12.06 16.08 22.35
N GLU A 194 11.66 16.25 23.61
CA GLU A 194 10.26 16.39 24.02
C GLU A 194 9.56 17.60 23.40
N ARG A 195 10.32 18.63 23.03
CA ARG A 195 9.82 19.92 22.50
C ARG A 195 9.38 19.85 21.05
N PHE A 196 9.84 18.87 20.29
CA PHE A 196 9.58 18.78 18.87
C PHE A 196 8.22 18.15 18.60
N ARG A 197 7.59 18.55 17.49
CA ARG A 197 6.46 17.80 16.95
C ARG A 197 6.97 16.47 16.42
N ARG A 198 6.07 15.49 16.30
CA ARG A 198 6.41 14.15 15.81
C ARG A 198 5.85 13.98 14.41
N ARG A 199 6.61 13.32 13.53
CA ARG A 199 6.28 13.09 12.13
C ARG A 199 4.94 12.38 11.92
N GLY A 200 4.64 11.38 12.73
CA GLY A 200 3.42 10.57 12.61
C GLY A 200 3.57 9.29 11.80
N VAL A 201 2.47 8.57 11.64
CA VAL A 201 2.43 7.26 10.96
C VAL A 201 1.09 6.96 10.27
N LEU A 202 1.16 6.25 9.14
CA LEU A 202 0.01 5.61 8.49
C LEU A 202 -0.13 4.16 8.95
N VAL A 203 -1.31 3.78 9.42
CA VAL A 203 -1.54 2.48 10.06
C VAL A 203 -2.62 1.71 9.31
N ASP A 204 -2.27 0.50 8.90
CA ASP A 204 -3.24 -0.52 8.53
C ASP A 204 -3.76 -1.19 9.81
N LEU A 205 -4.85 -0.68 10.37
CA LEU A 205 -5.39 -1.18 11.63
C LEU A 205 -5.77 -2.66 11.56
N GLU A 206 -6.17 -3.20 10.40
CA GLU A 206 -6.55 -4.62 10.30
C GLU A 206 -5.34 -5.54 10.45
N GLN A 207 -4.21 -5.12 9.90
CA GLN A 207 -2.98 -5.90 9.91
C GLN A 207 -2.14 -5.66 11.17
N HIS A 208 -2.04 -4.40 11.61
CA HIS A 208 -1.01 -3.99 12.57
C HIS A 208 -1.50 -3.88 14.00
N TRP A 209 -2.81 -3.89 14.27
CA TRP A 209 -3.35 -3.60 15.61
C TRP A 209 -2.82 -4.50 16.74
N GLN A 210 -2.36 -5.71 16.43
CA GLN A 210 -1.78 -6.64 17.42
C GLN A 210 -0.36 -6.25 17.83
N GLU A 211 0.34 -5.51 16.97
CA GLU A 211 1.73 -5.12 17.18
C GLU A 211 1.79 -3.65 17.60
N ILE A 212 1.26 -2.75 16.76
CA ILE A 212 1.37 -1.31 16.96
C ILE A 212 0.65 -0.84 18.23
N ASN A 213 1.31 0.04 18.98
CA ASN A 213 0.78 0.58 20.21
C ASN A 213 0.13 1.95 19.97
N VAL A 214 -1.06 1.92 19.38
CA VAL A 214 -1.82 3.13 19.03
C VAL A 214 -2.00 4.05 20.23
N THR A 215 -2.21 3.48 21.42
CA THR A 215 -2.39 4.30 22.63
C THR A 215 -1.11 5.02 23.05
N ASN A 216 0.07 4.40 22.93
CA ASN A 216 1.33 5.10 23.18
C ASN A 216 1.56 6.25 22.20
N LEU A 217 1.30 6.01 20.91
CA LEU A 217 1.36 7.05 19.88
C LEU A 217 0.44 8.23 20.21
N LEU A 218 -0.82 7.95 20.58
CA LEU A 218 -1.79 8.98 20.95
C LEU A 218 -1.35 9.77 22.19
N ARG A 219 -0.89 9.07 23.23
CA ARG A 219 -0.44 9.65 24.50
C ARG A 219 0.70 10.66 24.31
N HIS A 220 1.60 10.39 23.37
CA HIS A 220 2.77 11.24 23.10
C HIS A 220 2.57 12.19 21.92
N GLY A 221 1.32 12.45 21.53
CA GLY A 221 0.99 13.44 20.52
C GLY A 221 1.50 13.09 19.13
N VAL A 222 1.73 11.80 18.84
CA VAL A 222 2.15 11.35 17.51
C VAL A 222 0.94 11.36 16.58
N PRO A 223 1.01 12.02 15.41
CA PRO A 223 -0.05 11.93 14.40
C PRO A 223 -0.26 10.50 13.91
N ILE A 224 -1.52 10.07 13.81
CA ILE A 224 -1.87 8.74 13.31
C ILE A 224 -2.89 8.88 12.21
N ALA A 225 -2.57 8.41 11.03
CA ALA A 225 -3.49 8.32 9.92
C ALA A 225 -3.85 6.86 9.63
N TYR A 226 -5.10 6.59 9.27
CA TYR A 226 -5.55 5.26 8.88
C TYR A 226 -6.68 5.33 7.86
N PRO A 227 -6.72 4.40 6.88
CA PRO A 227 -7.84 4.28 5.97
C PRO A 227 -9.04 3.69 6.70
N TRP A 228 -10.21 4.32 6.60
CA TRP A 228 -11.45 3.75 7.14
C TRP A 228 -12.15 2.93 6.06
N SER A 229 -12.03 1.60 6.14
CA SER A 229 -12.61 0.67 5.19
C SER A 229 -13.96 0.11 5.68
N PRO A 230 -14.77 -0.46 4.77
CA PRO A 230 -15.96 -1.22 5.17
C PRO A 230 -15.64 -2.38 6.13
N SER A 231 -14.49 -3.04 5.96
CA SER A 231 -14.05 -4.14 6.81
C SER A 231 -13.76 -3.68 8.25
N LEU A 232 -13.12 -2.52 8.43
CA LEU A 232 -12.97 -1.88 9.74
C LEU A 232 -14.33 -1.49 10.34
N SER A 233 -15.26 -1.00 9.53
CA SER A 233 -16.60 -0.60 10.00
C SER A 233 -17.43 -1.78 10.53
N CYS A 234 -17.26 -2.96 9.95
CA CYS A 234 -17.90 -4.19 10.39
C CYS A 234 -17.26 -4.77 11.66
N SER A 235 -16.03 -4.39 11.98
CA SER A 235 -15.29 -4.94 13.10
C SER A 235 -15.62 -4.18 14.40
N PRO A 236 -16.22 -4.83 15.41
CA PRO A 236 -16.61 -4.15 16.66
C PRO A 236 -15.41 -3.60 17.45
N ARG A 237 -14.22 -4.19 17.31
CA ARG A 237 -13.01 -3.75 18.02
C ARG A 237 -12.55 -2.34 17.64
N PHE A 238 -12.81 -1.91 16.40
CA PHE A 238 -12.37 -0.62 15.89
C PHE A 238 -13.48 0.43 16.00
N ARG A 239 -14.55 0.13 16.75
CA ARG A 239 -15.71 1.01 16.84
C ARG A 239 -15.33 2.39 17.39
N SER A 240 -14.43 2.44 18.38
CA SER A 240 -13.89 3.70 18.93
C SER A 240 -13.17 4.58 17.90
N PHE A 241 -12.76 4.01 16.76
CA PHE A 241 -12.06 4.69 15.67
C PHE A 241 -13.01 5.04 14.50
N ALA A 242 -14.31 4.80 14.66
CA ALA A 242 -15.29 5.12 13.63
C ALA A 242 -15.38 6.65 13.43
N PRO A 243 -15.35 7.15 12.17
CA PRO A 243 -15.39 8.58 11.88
C PRO A 243 -16.54 9.32 12.56
N ARG A 244 -17.73 8.71 12.55
CA ARG A 244 -18.92 9.27 13.18
C ARG A 244 -18.80 9.42 14.71
N ILE A 245 -18.08 8.50 15.38
CA ILE A 245 -17.86 8.56 16.83
C ILE A 245 -16.84 9.65 17.16
N LEU A 246 -15.74 9.68 16.40
CA LEU A 246 -14.70 10.69 16.58
C LEU A 246 -15.22 12.10 16.30
N GLN A 247 -16.06 12.27 15.27
CA GLN A 247 -16.71 13.53 14.95
C GLN A 247 -17.64 13.98 16.08
N ALA A 248 -18.52 13.09 16.56
CA ALA A 248 -19.41 13.39 17.68
C ALA A 248 -18.63 13.76 18.95
N TYR A 249 -17.52 13.04 19.22
CA TYR A 249 -16.61 13.34 20.32
C TYR A 249 -16.01 14.74 20.20
N ASP A 250 -15.48 15.10 19.03
CA ASP A 250 -14.84 16.39 18.81
C ASP A 250 -15.83 17.56 18.86
N GLU A 251 -17.01 17.42 18.24
CA GLU A 251 -18.10 18.40 18.31
C GLU A 251 -18.51 18.66 19.76
N ARG A 252 -18.64 17.61 20.57
CA ARG A 252 -18.98 17.72 21.99
C ARG A 252 -17.87 18.40 22.78
N ARG A 253 -16.61 17.99 22.56
CA ARG A 253 -15.42 18.55 23.21
C ARG A 253 -15.28 20.05 22.94
N ILE A 254 -15.50 20.46 21.70
CA ILE A 254 -15.48 21.88 21.32
C ILE A 254 -16.64 22.62 22.01
N SER A 255 -17.83 22.03 22.08
CA SER A 255 -18.99 22.66 22.70
C SER A 255 -18.89 22.82 24.23
N THR A 256 -18.26 21.87 24.93
CA THR A 256 -18.10 21.89 26.39
C THR A 256 -16.83 22.59 26.83
N GLY A 257 -15.86 22.80 25.93
CA GLY A 257 -14.56 23.40 26.23
C GLY A 257 -13.69 22.53 27.15
N GLY A 258 -13.92 21.21 27.19
CA GLY A 258 -13.29 20.34 28.18
C GLY A 258 -13.39 18.85 27.87
N GLU A 259 -13.08 18.02 28.87
CA GLU A 259 -13.19 16.57 28.78
C GLU A 259 -14.64 16.15 28.53
N VAL A 260 -14.80 15.11 27.71
CA VAL A 260 -16.10 14.54 27.37
C VAL A 260 -16.14 13.11 27.87
N HIS A 261 -17.20 12.77 28.59
CA HIS A 261 -17.42 11.43 29.14
C HIS A 261 -18.42 10.65 28.29
N SER A 262 -18.37 9.32 28.36
CA SER A 262 -19.32 8.47 27.63
C SER A 262 -20.79 8.70 28.02
N THR A 263 -21.03 9.22 29.21
CA THR A 263 -22.37 9.60 29.70
C THR A 263 -22.92 10.86 29.05
N ASP A 264 -22.11 11.61 28.31
CA ASP A 264 -22.56 12.81 27.60
C ASP A 264 -23.24 12.49 26.26
N PHE A 265 -23.33 11.21 25.90
CA PHE A 265 -23.82 10.71 24.61
C PHE A 265 -24.93 9.67 24.80
N ASP A 266 -26.10 10.11 25.28
CA ASP A 266 -27.24 9.22 25.52
C ASP A 266 -27.65 8.43 24.26
N ASP A 267 -27.59 9.06 23.08
CA ASP A 267 -27.96 8.43 21.79
C ASP A 267 -26.99 7.33 21.32
N TRP A 268 -25.84 7.17 22.01
CA TRP A 268 -24.76 6.26 21.61
C TRP A 268 -24.48 5.19 22.66
N SER A 269 -25.37 5.00 23.64
CA SER A 269 -25.19 4.04 24.74
C SER A 269 -24.80 2.63 24.25
N ASP A 270 -25.44 2.16 23.17
CA ASP A 270 -25.20 0.83 22.60
C ASP A 270 -23.82 0.72 21.96
N GLU A 271 -23.38 1.78 21.27
CA GLU A 271 -22.05 1.84 20.66
C GLU A 271 -20.96 1.88 21.74
N PHE A 272 -21.17 2.64 22.81
CA PHE A 272 -20.25 2.65 23.96
C PHE A 272 -20.24 1.32 24.71
N ALA A 273 -21.36 0.61 24.79
CA ALA A 273 -21.40 -0.74 25.35
C ALA A 273 -20.52 -1.71 24.54
N VAL A 274 -20.53 -1.61 23.21
CA VAL A 274 -19.63 -2.39 22.34
C VAL A 274 -18.17 -1.96 22.51
N ILE A 275 -17.89 -0.65 22.55
CA ILE A 275 -16.53 -0.14 22.75
C ILE A 275 -15.93 -0.65 24.06
N ARG A 276 -16.72 -0.69 25.15
CA ARG A 276 -16.27 -1.18 26.46
C ARG A 276 -15.93 -2.67 26.50
N GLN A 277 -16.35 -3.45 25.51
CA GLN A 277 -15.95 -4.85 25.37
C GLN A 277 -14.51 -5.00 24.86
N TYR A 278 -13.86 -3.91 24.47
CA TYR A 278 -12.48 -3.92 24.01
C TYR A 278 -11.63 -2.98 24.85
N ASP A 279 -10.41 -3.39 25.15
CA ASP A 279 -9.45 -2.55 25.84
C ASP A 279 -8.79 -1.54 24.89
N ARG A 280 -7.89 -0.72 25.45
CA ARG A 280 -7.09 0.27 24.71
C ARG A 280 -6.11 -0.32 23.69
N PHE A 281 -6.01 -1.64 23.62
CA PHE A 281 -5.18 -2.42 22.71
C PHE A 281 -6.04 -3.19 21.69
N PHE A 282 -7.34 -2.91 21.63
CA PHE A 282 -8.36 -3.54 20.80
C PHE A 282 -8.55 -5.04 21.08
N GLN A 283 -8.16 -5.49 22.28
CA GLN A 283 -8.37 -6.84 22.77
C GLN A 283 -9.71 -6.91 23.45
N GLU A 284 -10.45 -7.98 23.19
CA GLU A 284 -11.70 -8.22 23.90
C GLU A 284 -11.41 -8.36 25.40
N THR A 285 -12.07 -7.53 26.21
CA THR A 285 -11.95 -7.55 27.66
C THR A 285 -12.53 -8.87 28.16
N CYS A 286 -11.65 -9.75 28.67
CA CYS A 286 -12.09 -11.02 29.24
C CYS A 286 -12.71 -10.81 30.62
N VAL A 287 -13.62 -11.72 30.98
CA VAL A 287 -14.26 -11.74 32.29
C VAL A 287 -13.33 -12.39 33.30
N LYS A 288 -12.97 -11.63 34.34
CA LYS A 288 -12.52 -12.05 35.68
C LYS A 288 -11.57 -13.25 35.70
N GLY A 289 -10.26 -12.96 35.60
CA GLY A 289 -9.20 -13.93 35.81
C GLY A 289 -9.21 -14.51 37.23
N ARG A 290 -8.73 -15.74 37.40
CA ARG A 290 -8.45 -16.35 38.71
C ARG A 290 -7.01 -16.83 38.76
N PRO A 291 -6.30 -16.65 39.88
CA PRO A 291 -5.01 -17.29 40.06
C PRO A 291 -5.24 -18.79 40.26
N ASP A 292 -4.35 -19.60 39.69
CA ASP A 292 -4.35 -21.04 39.92
C ASP A 292 -3.90 -21.32 41.37
N PRO A 293 -4.69 -22.08 42.17
CA PRO A 293 -4.34 -22.36 43.56
C PRO A 293 -3.10 -23.25 43.71
N ASP A 294 -2.69 -23.96 42.65
CA ASP A 294 -1.52 -24.83 42.67
C ASP A 294 -0.20 -24.09 42.44
N VAL A 295 -0.23 -22.77 42.19
CA VAL A 295 1.00 -21.99 41.97
C VAL A 295 1.88 -22.02 43.22
N ARG A 296 3.14 -22.40 43.01
CA ARG A 296 4.23 -22.30 43.98
C ARG A 296 5.39 -21.53 43.36
N PHE A 297 6.20 -20.94 44.23
CA PHE A 297 7.38 -20.18 43.85
C PHE A 297 8.62 -21.02 44.16
N ASP A 298 8.86 -22.03 43.32
CA ASP A 298 9.97 -22.95 43.42
C ASP A 298 11.01 -22.63 42.33
N ASP A 299 12.30 -22.71 42.65
CA ASP A 299 13.39 -22.36 41.72
C ASP A 299 13.53 -23.32 40.52
N ASP A 300 12.93 -24.51 40.59
CA ASP A 300 12.92 -25.52 39.53
C ASP A 300 11.76 -25.36 38.54
N TRP A 301 10.87 -24.39 38.75
CA TRP A 301 9.74 -24.12 37.87
C TRP A 301 10.08 -23.05 36.83
N ASP A 302 9.44 -23.15 35.66
CA ASP A 302 9.56 -22.12 34.64
C ASP A 302 8.36 -21.17 34.68
N TYR A 303 8.64 -19.87 34.74
CA TYR A 303 7.63 -18.82 34.80
C TYR A 303 7.55 -18.05 33.49
N TYR A 304 6.34 -17.95 32.93
CA TYR A 304 6.06 -17.22 31.70
C TYR A 304 4.89 -16.26 31.87
N VAL A 305 4.86 -15.22 31.04
CA VAL A 305 3.72 -14.32 30.89
C VAL A 305 3.31 -14.20 29.43
N VAL A 306 2.00 -14.15 29.18
CA VAL A 306 1.43 -13.62 27.94
C VAL A 306 1.00 -12.18 28.21
N ASP A 307 1.77 -11.22 27.72
CA ASP A 307 1.53 -9.79 27.98
C ASP A 307 0.24 -9.28 27.30
N PHE A 308 -0.07 -9.84 26.13
CA PHE A 308 -1.15 -9.40 25.25
C PHE A 308 -1.80 -10.61 24.57
N ARG A 309 -3.12 -10.60 24.39
CA ARG A 309 -3.83 -11.66 23.69
C ARG A 309 -3.28 -11.85 22.26
N GLY A 310 -2.88 -13.09 21.95
CA GLY A 310 -2.31 -13.47 20.66
C GLY A 310 -0.81 -13.17 20.50
N TRP A 311 -0.12 -12.80 21.58
CA TRP A 311 1.36 -12.72 21.60
C TRP A 311 1.96 -14.04 22.08
N SER A 312 3.22 -14.26 21.74
CA SER A 312 3.98 -15.40 22.27
C SER A 312 4.29 -15.22 23.75
N ARG A 313 4.44 -16.33 24.47
CA ARG A 313 4.77 -16.31 25.90
C ARG A 313 6.21 -15.84 26.12
N ARG A 314 6.42 -14.99 27.13
CA ARG A 314 7.72 -14.42 27.52
C ARG A 314 8.15 -14.97 28.87
N ARG A 315 9.39 -15.45 28.98
CA ARG A 315 9.93 -15.94 30.26
C ARG A 315 10.17 -14.76 31.21
N ILE A 316 9.86 -14.95 32.49
CA ILE A 316 10.05 -13.96 33.54
C ILE A 316 10.77 -14.57 34.75
N PRO A 317 11.53 -13.78 35.52
CA PRO A 317 12.14 -14.26 36.75
C PRO A 317 11.09 -14.49 37.85
N ILE A 318 11.42 -15.35 38.82
CA ILE A 318 10.55 -15.71 39.95
C ILE A 318 10.09 -14.50 40.76
N SER A 319 10.93 -13.46 40.91
CA SER A 319 10.56 -12.22 41.60
C SER A 319 9.40 -11.49 40.91
N VAL A 320 9.41 -11.43 39.58
CA VAL A 320 8.32 -10.84 38.80
C VAL A 320 7.08 -11.75 38.82
N ALA A 321 7.27 -13.08 38.83
CA ALA A 321 6.16 -14.03 38.95
C ALA A 321 5.39 -13.87 40.27
N GLN A 322 6.08 -13.63 41.38
CA GLN A 322 5.45 -13.36 42.69
C GLN A 322 4.55 -12.12 42.65
N GLU A 323 5.02 -11.05 42.02
CA GLU A 323 4.20 -9.84 41.80
C GLU A 323 3.02 -10.12 40.87
N TYR A 324 3.23 -10.88 39.79
CA TYR A 324 2.19 -11.13 38.80
C TYR A 324 1.07 -12.01 39.33
N TYR A 325 1.35 -12.91 40.28
CA TYR A 325 0.36 -13.78 40.90
C TYR A 325 -0.74 -13.03 41.66
N VAL A 326 -0.41 -11.88 42.25
CA VAL A 326 -1.40 -11.05 42.96
C VAL A 326 -2.15 -10.09 42.03
N LEU A 327 -1.73 -9.96 40.77
CA LEU A 327 -2.28 -9.00 39.81
C LEU A 327 -3.06 -9.65 38.66
N PHE A 328 -2.65 -10.83 38.21
CA PHE A 328 -3.12 -11.44 36.97
C PHE A 328 -3.54 -12.90 37.15
N ALA A 329 -4.38 -13.38 36.25
CA ALA A 329 -4.71 -14.80 36.15
C ALA A 329 -3.45 -15.63 35.90
N SER A 330 -3.44 -16.84 36.45
CA SER A 330 -2.36 -17.80 36.26
C SER A 330 -2.89 -19.20 35.98
N THR A 331 -2.06 -20.06 35.39
CA THR A 331 -2.32 -21.49 35.18
C THR A 331 -1.04 -22.27 35.40
N VAL A 332 -1.12 -23.42 36.08
CA VAL A 332 0.00 -24.36 36.25
C VAL A 332 -0.14 -25.50 35.26
N ASP A 333 0.87 -25.69 34.42
CA ASP A 333 0.97 -26.84 33.51
C ASP A 333 2.10 -27.77 33.97
N ARG A 334 1.78 -29.06 34.11
CA ARG A 334 2.73 -30.09 34.55
C ARG A 334 3.07 -30.96 33.36
N GLU A 335 4.11 -30.58 32.64
CA GLU A 335 4.63 -31.35 31.51
C GLU A 335 5.70 -32.35 31.99
N SER A 336 6.03 -33.35 31.16
CA SER A 336 7.06 -34.35 31.49
C SER A 336 8.46 -33.76 31.67
N GLN A 337 8.67 -32.52 31.23
CA GLN A 337 9.95 -31.80 31.29
C GLN A 337 10.07 -30.84 32.48
N GLY A 338 8.98 -30.61 33.23
CA GLY A 338 8.99 -29.68 34.37
C GLY A 338 7.61 -29.05 34.62
N THR A 339 7.53 -28.26 35.68
CA THR A 339 6.32 -27.47 35.98
C THR A 339 6.47 -26.07 35.40
N THR A 340 5.47 -25.65 34.64
CA THR A 340 5.41 -24.32 34.04
C THR A 340 4.25 -23.53 34.65
N VAL A 341 4.49 -22.27 35.01
CA VAL A 341 3.45 -21.33 35.43
C VAL A 341 3.31 -20.25 34.38
N LEU A 342 2.09 -20.09 33.87
CA LEU A 342 1.77 -19.08 32.88
C LEU A 342 0.86 -18.02 33.47
N PHE A 343 1.30 -16.77 33.45
CA PHE A 343 0.50 -15.59 33.79
C PHE A 343 -0.13 -14.98 32.53
N ARG A 344 -1.38 -14.54 32.62
CA ARG A 344 -2.10 -13.89 31.52
C ARG A 344 -2.36 -12.43 31.89
N ARG A 345 -1.47 -11.53 31.46
CA ARG A 345 -1.51 -10.11 31.87
C ARG A 345 -2.76 -9.38 31.38
N TRP A 346 -3.31 -9.84 30.27
CA TRP A 346 -4.57 -9.35 29.70
C TRP A 346 -5.82 -9.84 30.46
N GLU A 347 -5.65 -10.64 31.52
CA GLU A 347 -6.70 -11.06 32.47
C GLU A 347 -6.37 -10.63 33.91
N PRO A 348 -6.64 -9.36 34.29
CA PRO A 348 -6.42 -8.90 35.65
C PRO A 348 -7.39 -9.57 36.66
N LEU A 349 -6.98 -9.66 37.93
CA LEU A 349 -7.80 -10.21 39.02
C LEU A 349 -8.87 -9.22 39.50
N ASP A 350 -10.00 -9.76 39.96
CA ASP A 350 -11.20 -9.00 40.41
C ASP A 350 -10.97 -8.07 41.60
N ASN A 351 -10.03 -8.40 42.49
CA ASN A 351 -9.79 -7.61 43.70
C ASN A 351 -9.27 -6.19 43.38
N LEU A 352 -8.93 -5.95 42.11
CA LEU A 352 -8.49 -4.67 41.58
C LEU A 352 -9.64 -3.88 40.96
N THR A 353 -10.74 -4.48 40.48
CA THR A 353 -11.73 -3.75 39.66
C THR A 353 -12.68 -2.85 40.46
N ASP A 354 -12.97 -3.15 41.74
CA ASP A 354 -13.87 -2.33 42.58
C ASP A 354 -13.18 -1.17 43.33
N GLY A 355 -11.86 -1.08 43.24
CA GLY A 355 -11.08 -0.10 43.99
C GLY A 355 -9.67 0.11 43.49
N LEU A 356 -9.39 -0.19 42.22
CA LEU A 356 -8.16 0.26 41.58
C LEU A 356 -8.09 1.77 41.80
N PRO A 357 -7.08 2.31 42.52
CA PRO A 357 -6.69 3.67 42.24
C PRO A 357 -6.54 3.67 40.73
N HIS A 358 -7.23 4.57 40.04
CA HIS A 358 -6.94 4.82 38.64
C HIS A 358 -5.42 4.72 38.53
N PHE A 359 -4.90 3.82 37.70
CA PHE A 359 -3.56 3.96 37.15
C PHE A 359 -3.64 5.23 36.27
N VAL A 360 -3.90 6.38 36.90
CA VAL A 360 -3.44 7.68 36.49
C VAL A 360 -1.96 7.42 36.31
N GLY A 361 -1.45 7.71 35.11
CA GLY A 361 0.00 7.78 34.93
C GLY A 361 0.62 8.54 36.11
N PRO A 362 1.87 8.23 36.45
CA PRO A 362 2.48 8.60 37.74
C PRO A 362 2.00 9.97 38.20
N THR A 363 1.07 10.00 39.16
CA THR A 363 0.84 11.22 39.93
C THR A 363 2.15 11.44 40.65
N GLU A 364 2.82 12.54 40.31
CA GLU A 364 4.23 12.88 40.60
C GLU A 364 4.61 12.97 42.09
N SER A 365 3.87 12.34 43.02
CA SER A 365 3.99 12.58 44.47
C SER A 365 4.12 11.34 45.36
N SER A 366 4.31 10.13 44.81
CA SER A 366 4.56 8.93 45.60
C SER A 366 5.90 8.28 45.20
N GLU A 367 7.00 8.79 45.75
CA GLU A 367 8.37 8.35 45.47
C GLU A 367 8.74 6.96 46.05
N ASP A 368 7.87 6.29 46.81
CA ASP A 368 8.23 5.11 47.62
C ASP A 368 7.70 3.75 47.14
N CYS A 369 7.14 3.63 45.93
CA CYS A 369 6.71 2.31 45.43
C CYS A 369 7.73 1.69 44.47
N SER A 370 8.51 0.75 45.00
CA SER A 370 9.43 -0.17 44.31
C SER A 370 8.75 -1.14 43.32
N SER A 371 7.66 -0.74 42.66
CA SER A 371 6.94 -1.63 41.75
C SER A 371 7.81 -1.86 40.50
N PHE A 372 8.31 -3.09 40.36
CA PHE A 372 9.04 -3.55 39.17
C PHE A 372 8.12 -3.66 37.94
N THR A 373 6.82 -3.47 38.14
CA THR A 373 5.76 -3.60 37.14
C THR A 373 5.71 -2.40 36.19
N ARG A 374 6.49 -2.47 35.11
CA ARG A 374 6.40 -1.55 33.96
C ARG A 374 4.98 -1.48 33.40
N SER A 375 4.58 -0.32 32.89
CA SER A 375 3.22 -0.12 32.35
C SER A 375 2.92 -1.03 31.15
N SER A 376 1.65 -1.27 30.83
CA SER A 376 1.32 -2.06 29.62
C SER A 376 1.82 -1.40 28.35
N TYR A 377 1.79 -0.06 28.27
CA TYR A 377 2.28 0.68 27.10
C TYR A 377 3.76 0.40 26.85
N GLU A 378 4.55 0.50 27.91
CA GLU A 378 5.99 0.30 27.87
C GLU A 378 6.36 -1.15 27.54
N ILE A 379 5.71 -2.12 28.18
CA ILE A 379 5.93 -3.54 27.90
C ILE A 379 5.60 -3.88 26.46
N ARG A 380 4.56 -3.24 25.88
CA ARG A 380 4.25 -3.40 24.46
C ARG A 380 5.39 -2.88 23.59
N GLU A 381 5.92 -1.69 23.89
CA GLU A 381 7.04 -1.12 23.12
C GLU A 381 8.31 -1.96 23.21
N LEU A 382 8.68 -2.41 24.41
CA LEU A 382 9.88 -3.20 24.63
C LEU A 382 9.80 -4.55 23.90
N HIS A 383 8.66 -5.23 24.01
CA HIS A 383 8.57 -6.65 23.66
C HIS A 383 7.86 -6.95 22.33
N LYS A 384 7.27 -5.97 21.64
CA LYS A 384 6.56 -6.21 20.36
C LYS A 384 7.41 -6.92 19.31
N TYR A 385 8.70 -6.58 19.20
CA TYR A 385 9.60 -7.15 18.20
C TYR A 385 9.77 -8.66 18.29
N LYS A 386 9.74 -9.20 19.50
CA LYS A 386 9.98 -10.62 19.78
C LYS A 386 8.69 -11.40 19.99
N HIS A 387 7.67 -10.75 20.56
CA HIS A 387 6.49 -11.44 21.07
C HIS A 387 5.20 -11.13 20.31
N ALA A 388 5.12 -9.99 19.60
CA ALA A 388 3.94 -9.72 18.78
C ALA A 388 3.92 -10.62 17.53
N PRO A 389 2.72 -11.04 17.08
CA PRO A 389 2.59 -11.87 15.89
C PRO A 389 3.12 -11.16 14.64
N ILE A 390 3.89 -11.88 13.84
CA ILE A 390 4.32 -11.47 12.50
C ILE A 390 3.20 -11.85 11.50
N PRO A 391 3.02 -11.15 10.36
CA PRO A 391 2.12 -11.61 9.31
C PRO A 391 2.32 -13.10 8.96
N GLY A 392 1.27 -13.89 9.17
CA GLY A 392 1.27 -15.35 8.96
C GLY A 392 1.47 -16.19 10.22
N GLU A 393 2.00 -15.61 11.30
CA GLU A 393 2.08 -16.25 12.60
C GLU A 393 0.81 -16.02 13.41
N ARG A 394 0.43 -17.02 14.20
CA ARG A 394 -0.68 -16.93 15.15
C ARG A 394 -0.27 -17.64 16.42
N PHE A 395 -0.52 -17.00 17.56
CA PHE A 395 -0.36 -17.61 18.87
C PHE A 395 -1.72 -17.91 19.48
N ASP A 396 -1.82 -18.99 20.23
CA ASP A 396 -3.01 -19.28 21.03
C ASP A 396 -3.09 -18.37 22.27
N LEU A 397 -4.08 -18.61 23.14
CA LEU A 397 -4.26 -17.84 24.38
C LEU A 397 -3.13 -18.07 25.39
N GLU A 398 -2.37 -19.16 25.24
CA GLU A 398 -1.23 -19.51 26.08
C GLU A 398 0.11 -19.02 25.51
N GLY A 399 0.07 -18.34 24.35
CA GLY A 399 1.24 -17.84 23.65
C GLY A 399 2.06 -18.93 22.97
N ARG A 400 1.49 -20.10 22.70
CA ARG A 400 2.11 -21.17 21.90
C ARG A 400 1.83 -20.91 20.42
N LEU A 401 2.82 -21.18 19.57
CA LEU A 401 2.69 -20.98 18.12
C LEU A 401 1.69 -21.99 17.54
N ILE A 402 0.61 -21.48 16.95
CA ILE A 402 -0.34 -22.29 16.18
C ILE A 402 0.26 -22.46 14.79
N LEU A 403 0.92 -23.59 14.56
CA LEU A 403 1.33 -23.96 13.21
C LEU A 403 0.06 -24.03 12.33
N PRO A 404 0.04 -23.38 11.16
CA PRO A 404 -1.08 -23.53 10.25
C PRO A 404 -1.26 -25.03 9.98
N LEU A 405 -2.45 -25.56 10.29
CA LEU A 405 -2.78 -26.94 9.93
C LEU A 405 -2.40 -27.12 8.45
N PRO A 406 -1.61 -28.15 8.10
CA PRO A 406 -1.32 -28.43 6.71
C PRO A 406 -2.65 -28.48 5.97
N LEU A 407 -2.87 -27.57 5.03
CA LEU A 407 -4.05 -27.57 4.17
C LEU A 407 -4.08 -28.94 3.47
N ALA A 408 -4.88 -29.86 4.02
CA ALA A 408 -5.02 -31.20 3.51
C ALA A 408 -5.65 -31.10 2.11
N GLY A 409 -4.84 -31.22 1.06
CA GLY A 409 -5.33 -31.32 -0.32
C GLY A 409 -4.52 -30.64 -1.42
N ILE A 410 -3.48 -29.85 -1.12
CA ILE A 410 -2.64 -29.26 -2.19
C ILE A 410 -1.40 -30.15 -2.40
N PRO A 411 -1.17 -30.72 -3.59
CA PRO A 411 0.04 -31.48 -3.86
C PRO A 411 1.24 -30.53 -3.79
N LEU A 412 2.06 -30.68 -2.76
CA LEU A 412 3.35 -30.02 -2.60
C LEU A 412 4.31 -30.49 -3.71
N ASN A 413 4.31 -29.82 -4.85
CA ASN A 413 5.48 -29.79 -5.70
C ASN A 413 6.58 -29.01 -4.96
N ARG A 414 7.71 -29.69 -4.73
CA ARG A 414 8.91 -29.23 -4.02
C ARG A 414 9.18 -27.73 -4.20
N MET A 415 8.81 -26.93 -3.21
CA MET A 415 9.57 -25.74 -2.85
C MET A 415 10.25 -26.05 -1.52
N HIS A 416 11.58 -26.18 -1.59
CA HIS A 416 12.41 -26.20 -0.39
C HIS A 416 12.39 -24.82 0.27
N PRO A 417 12.03 -24.70 1.55
CA PRO A 417 12.28 -23.48 2.28
C PRO A 417 13.80 -23.35 2.47
N ARG A 418 14.41 -22.34 1.85
CA ARG A 418 15.80 -21.96 2.14
C ARG A 418 15.83 -21.43 3.57
N LYS A 419 16.29 -22.26 4.50
CA LYS A 419 16.81 -21.81 5.80
C LYS A 419 18.02 -20.92 5.51
N HIS A 420 17.90 -19.62 5.74
CA HIS A 420 19.06 -18.76 5.92
C HIS A 420 19.69 -19.12 7.27
N GLY A 421 20.70 -20.00 7.21
CA GLY A 421 21.66 -20.13 8.28
C GLY A 421 22.58 -18.93 8.26
N THR A 422 22.64 -18.22 9.38
CA THR A 422 23.71 -17.29 9.73
C THR A 422 25.05 -18.01 9.63
N ARG A 423 25.90 -17.58 8.70
CA ARG A 423 27.35 -17.79 8.77
C ARG A 423 28.06 -16.63 8.09
N ASP A 424 28.95 -16.02 8.86
CA ASP A 424 29.86 -14.94 8.48
C ASP A 424 30.50 -15.16 7.11
N GLU A 425 30.29 -14.23 6.19
CA GLU A 425 31.22 -13.95 5.11
C GLU A 425 31.11 -12.46 4.73
N LEU A 426 32.21 -11.74 4.92
CA LEU A 426 32.42 -10.34 4.60
C LEU A 426 32.08 -10.06 3.13
N SER A 427 31.01 -9.30 2.89
CA SER A 427 30.64 -8.85 1.54
C SER A 427 30.97 -7.37 1.37
N LEU A 428 32.16 -7.12 0.82
CA LEU A 428 32.54 -5.92 0.09
C LEU A 428 31.56 -5.73 -1.09
N GLY A 429 30.80 -4.64 -1.12
CA GLY A 429 29.82 -4.48 -2.21
C GLY A 429 29.08 -3.16 -2.39
N ALA A 430 29.50 -2.02 -1.81
CA ALA A 430 28.86 -0.73 -2.11
C ALA A 430 29.48 0.02 -3.31
N GLY A 431 30.67 -0.36 -3.78
CA GLY A 431 31.43 0.40 -4.79
C GLY A 431 31.12 0.14 -6.27
N ARG A 432 30.02 -0.54 -6.64
CA ARG A 432 29.78 -0.96 -8.05
C ARG A 432 28.60 -0.29 -8.75
N LEU A 433 27.77 0.48 -8.05
CA LEU A 433 26.58 1.09 -8.67
C LEU A 433 26.91 2.34 -9.52
N LEU A 434 28.04 3.01 -9.25
CA LEU A 434 28.43 4.26 -9.94
C LEU A 434 29.19 4.08 -11.26
N ARG A 435 29.65 2.87 -11.60
CA ARG A 435 30.43 2.63 -12.83
C ARG A 435 29.60 2.33 -14.09
N LEU A 436 28.28 2.22 -13.97
CA LEU A 436 27.41 1.86 -15.10
C LEU A 436 26.68 3.05 -15.75
N MET A 437 26.86 4.28 -15.25
CA MET A 437 26.19 5.48 -15.77
C MET A 437 27.04 6.34 -16.73
N VAL A 438 28.30 5.98 -17.00
CA VAL A 438 29.17 6.75 -17.91
C VAL A 438 29.83 5.84 -18.93
N SER A 439 29.25 5.73 -20.12
CA SER A 439 29.96 5.38 -21.38
C SER A 439 29.02 5.47 -22.57
N ASN A 440 28.86 6.66 -23.16
CA ASN A 440 28.51 6.74 -24.58
C ASN A 440 28.96 8.07 -25.20
N SER A 441 30.22 8.15 -25.66
CA SER A 441 30.62 9.02 -26.77
C SER A 441 31.98 8.65 -27.38
N ARG A 442 31.91 8.09 -28.60
CA ARG A 442 32.78 8.28 -29.80
C ARG A 442 34.32 8.17 -29.73
N GLN A 443 34.88 7.24 -30.53
CA GLN A 443 35.73 7.43 -31.75
C GLN A 443 36.36 6.07 -32.16
N ARG A 444 36.14 5.54 -33.39
CA ARG A 444 36.90 5.69 -34.66
C ARG A 444 38.39 5.28 -34.63
N GLY A 445 38.78 4.32 -35.49
CA GLY A 445 40.15 4.01 -35.94
C GLY A 445 40.51 2.51 -35.83
N SER A 446 40.28 1.67 -36.85
CA SER A 446 41.21 1.25 -37.91
C SER A 446 42.41 0.38 -37.48
N GLY A 447 42.48 -0.86 -38.00
CA GLY A 447 43.70 -1.41 -38.59
C GLY A 447 44.33 -2.67 -37.97
N PHE A 448 44.65 -3.64 -38.85
CA PHE A 448 45.55 -4.81 -38.75
C PHE A 448 45.00 -6.05 -38.01
N SER A 449 44.62 -7.15 -38.67
CA SER A 449 45.39 -8.17 -39.44
C SER A 449 46.43 -8.92 -38.60
N ASP A 450 46.19 -10.21 -38.31
CA ASP A 450 46.89 -11.30 -39.00
C ASP A 450 46.35 -12.68 -38.61
N SER A 451 46.53 -13.58 -39.56
CA SER A 451 46.04 -14.94 -39.63
C SER A 451 47.03 -15.97 -39.05
N ASP A 452 46.53 -17.20 -39.00
CA ASP A 452 47.25 -18.45 -39.25
C ASP A 452 47.91 -19.23 -38.09
N SER A 453 47.27 -20.38 -37.85
CA SER A 453 47.78 -21.72 -38.20
C SER A 453 48.25 -22.69 -37.09
N ALA A 454 47.80 -23.94 -37.29
CA ALA A 454 48.55 -25.22 -37.19
C ALA A 454 48.10 -26.24 -36.12
N SER A 455 47.12 -27.08 -36.53
CA SER A 455 47.25 -28.53 -36.83
C SER A 455 47.73 -29.59 -35.80
N THR A 456 46.98 -30.73 -35.85
CA THR A 456 47.36 -32.17 -35.67
C THR A 456 47.68 -32.68 -34.25
N SER A 457 47.10 -33.77 -33.73
CA SER A 457 47.21 -35.18 -34.19
C SER A 457 46.42 -36.11 -33.20
N GLN A 458 45.61 -37.08 -33.68
CA GLN A 458 45.81 -38.57 -33.64
C GLN A 458 46.24 -39.15 -32.27
N SER A 459 45.78 -40.29 -31.72
CA SER A 459 45.15 -41.53 -32.22
C SER A 459 44.74 -42.44 -31.03
N ARG A 460 43.55 -43.09 -31.11
CA ARG A 460 43.24 -44.57 -31.11
C ARG A 460 44.05 -45.58 -30.22
N PRO A 461 43.60 -46.85 -30.03
CA PRO A 461 42.48 -47.38 -29.23
C PRO A 461 42.91 -48.65 -28.41
N THR A 462 41.99 -49.39 -27.76
CA THR A 462 41.76 -50.87 -27.90
C THR A 462 41.04 -51.53 -26.71
N SER A 463 40.34 -52.59 -27.10
CA SER A 463 39.39 -53.50 -26.44
C SER A 463 39.97 -54.69 -25.67
N ARG A 464 39.08 -55.37 -24.91
CA ARG A 464 38.96 -56.83 -24.56
C ARG A 464 39.07 -57.09 -23.04
N ILE A 465 38.50 -58.10 -22.35
CA ILE A 465 37.51 -59.20 -22.49
C ILE A 465 37.52 -59.91 -21.10
N SER A 466 36.37 -60.33 -20.53
CA SER A 466 36.11 -61.49 -19.60
C SER A 466 36.98 -61.72 -18.33
N SER A 467 36.61 -62.40 -17.24
CA SER A 467 35.41 -63.03 -16.65
C SER A 467 35.81 -63.64 -15.29
N THR A 468 34.83 -64.25 -14.58
CA THR A 468 34.91 -65.16 -13.40
C THR A 468 34.74 -64.48 -12.03
N ASN A 469 34.04 -65.02 -11.00
CA ASN A 469 32.93 -65.98 -10.83
C ASN A 469 32.55 -66.00 -9.33
N ARG A 470 31.29 -66.38 -8.98
CA ARG A 470 30.80 -66.94 -7.68
C ARG A 470 30.67 -65.96 -6.48
N SER A 471 29.69 -66.03 -5.55
CA SER A 471 28.59 -66.96 -5.24
C SER A 471 27.57 -66.35 -4.26
N ARG A 472 26.34 -66.93 -4.25
CA ARG A 472 25.33 -67.04 -3.15
C ARG A 472 24.69 -65.74 -2.61
N GLY A 473 23.38 -65.59 -2.42
CA GLY A 473 22.18 -66.43 -2.60
C GLY A 473 21.00 -65.83 -1.80
N ARG A 474 19.75 -66.04 -2.26
CA ARG A 474 18.45 -65.98 -1.51
C ARG A 474 18.07 -64.60 -0.89
N SER A 475 16.86 -64.04 -0.96
CA SER A 475 15.50 -64.48 -1.29
C SER A 475 14.60 -63.27 -1.59
N ALA A 476 13.59 -63.49 -2.45
CA ALA A 476 12.23 -62.95 -2.48
C ALA A 476 11.94 -61.49 -2.03
N SER A 477 11.48 -60.66 -2.97
CA SER A 477 10.27 -59.83 -2.85
C SER A 477 9.82 -59.27 -4.22
N PRO A 478 8.52 -58.96 -4.42
CA PRO A 478 7.87 -58.87 -5.73
C PRO A 478 8.15 -57.57 -6.47
N ARG A 479 8.19 -57.65 -7.80
CA ARG A 479 8.33 -56.53 -8.74
C ARG A 479 7.19 -55.50 -8.58
N PRO A 480 7.48 -54.19 -8.64
CA PRO A 480 6.45 -53.17 -8.81
C PRO A 480 5.90 -53.23 -10.24
N GLN A 481 4.59 -53.40 -10.35
CA GLN A 481 3.84 -53.10 -11.57
C GLN A 481 4.00 -51.61 -11.89
N THR A 482 4.37 -51.33 -13.13
CA THR A 482 4.22 -50.04 -13.79
C THR A 482 2.75 -49.61 -13.73
N TYR A 483 2.47 -48.64 -12.85
CA TYR A 483 1.22 -47.90 -12.86
C TYR A 483 1.34 -46.80 -13.91
N GLU A 484 0.71 -47.02 -15.06
CA GLU A 484 0.29 -45.95 -15.95
C GLU A 484 -0.67 -45.04 -15.16
N GLN A 485 -0.30 -43.76 -15.03
CA GLN A 485 -1.14 -42.73 -14.45
C GLN A 485 -2.37 -42.51 -15.33
N ARG A 486 -3.44 -43.20 -14.97
CA ARG A 486 -4.81 -42.92 -15.38
C ARG A 486 -5.16 -41.51 -14.87
N ARG A 487 -5.13 -40.51 -15.76
CA ARG A 487 -5.83 -39.23 -15.54
C ARG A 487 -7.26 -39.56 -15.13
N ALA A 488 -7.61 -39.29 -13.87
CA ALA A 488 -9.00 -39.28 -13.46
C ALA A 488 -9.70 -38.21 -14.30
N GLY A 489 -10.59 -38.65 -15.19
CA GLY A 489 -11.40 -37.77 -16.00
C GLY A 489 -12.28 -36.93 -15.09
N SER A 490 -12.25 -35.62 -15.28
CA SER A 490 -13.34 -34.73 -14.91
C SER A 490 -14.64 -35.37 -15.37
N THR A 491 -15.58 -35.57 -14.45
CA THR A 491 -16.94 -35.98 -14.77
C THR A 491 -17.46 -35.08 -15.90
N PRO A 492 -17.99 -35.63 -17.00
CA PRO A 492 -18.40 -34.82 -18.13
C PRO A 492 -19.38 -33.73 -17.67
N ILE A 493 -18.99 -32.47 -17.85
CA ILE A 493 -19.79 -31.29 -17.59
C ILE A 493 -21.14 -31.52 -18.25
N THR A 494 -22.21 -31.65 -17.47
CA THR A 494 -23.54 -31.83 -18.07
C THR A 494 -23.98 -30.47 -18.61
N PRO A 495 -24.32 -30.35 -19.91
CA PRO A 495 -24.85 -29.12 -20.49
C PRO A 495 -26.07 -28.56 -19.71
N ALA A 496 -26.81 -29.46 -19.05
CA ALA A 496 -27.92 -29.13 -18.17
C ALA A 496 -27.51 -28.31 -16.93
N GLY A 497 -26.35 -28.58 -16.31
CA GLY A 497 -25.85 -27.83 -15.16
C GLY A 497 -25.55 -26.37 -15.53
N ARG A 498 -24.80 -26.17 -16.61
CA ARG A 498 -24.50 -24.83 -17.15
C ARG A 498 -25.78 -24.06 -17.49
N GLN A 499 -26.75 -24.70 -18.13
CA GLN A 499 -28.00 -24.03 -18.51
C GLN A 499 -28.82 -23.59 -17.29
N ARG A 500 -28.84 -24.38 -16.21
CA ARG A 500 -29.50 -23.99 -14.95
C ARG A 500 -28.79 -22.82 -14.29
N ALA A 501 -27.46 -22.83 -14.26
CA ALA A 501 -26.68 -21.73 -13.68
C ALA A 501 -26.90 -20.43 -14.45
N ILE A 502 -26.93 -20.48 -15.79
CA ILE A 502 -27.24 -19.32 -16.64
C ILE A 502 -28.67 -18.82 -16.39
N ALA A 503 -29.67 -19.72 -16.38
CA ALA A 503 -31.05 -19.33 -16.12
C ALA A 503 -31.20 -18.62 -14.76
N LYS A 504 -30.50 -19.12 -13.73
CA LYS A 504 -30.46 -18.49 -12.40
C LYS A 504 -29.76 -17.12 -12.41
N LEU A 505 -28.66 -16.98 -13.15
CA LEU A 505 -27.99 -15.69 -13.34
C LEU A 505 -28.91 -14.68 -14.05
N GLU A 506 -29.59 -15.09 -15.12
CA GLU A 506 -30.52 -14.23 -15.86
C GLU A 506 -31.71 -13.80 -14.99
N GLU A 507 -32.27 -14.72 -14.21
CA GLU A 507 -33.37 -14.46 -13.28
C GLU A 507 -32.97 -13.49 -12.16
N GLU A 508 -31.84 -13.75 -11.48
CA GLU A 508 -31.46 -12.99 -10.28
C GLU A 508 -30.61 -11.74 -10.57
N CYS A 509 -29.86 -11.71 -11.68
CA CYS A 509 -28.80 -10.71 -11.90
C CYS A 509 -28.95 -9.86 -13.16
N SER A 510 -29.94 -10.10 -14.03
CA SER A 510 -30.14 -9.28 -15.25
C SER A 510 -30.22 -7.78 -14.97
N MET A 511 -30.71 -7.39 -13.78
CA MET A 511 -30.79 -6.01 -13.31
C MET A 511 -29.46 -5.24 -13.28
N ILE A 512 -28.30 -5.92 -13.21
CA ILE A 512 -26.99 -5.24 -13.14
C ILE A 512 -26.54 -4.68 -14.49
N THR A 513 -27.22 -5.07 -15.58
CA THR A 513 -26.89 -4.69 -16.96
C THR A 513 -28.02 -3.95 -17.64
N TYR A 514 -27.68 -3.02 -18.53
CA TYR A 514 -28.64 -2.30 -19.35
C TYR A 514 -28.79 -2.98 -20.72
N HIS A 515 -30.02 -3.35 -21.10
CA HIS A 515 -30.28 -4.06 -22.36
C HIS A 515 -30.42 -3.15 -23.60
N GLY A 516 -30.51 -1.82 -23.43
CA GLY A 516 -30.72 -0.91 -24.55
C GLY A 516 -29.45 -0.57 -25.34
N THR A 517 -29.56 -0.46 -26.65
CA THR A 517 -28.48 0.02 -27.53
C THR A 517 -28.46 1.55 -27.54
N ILE A 518 -27.32 2.14 -27.15
CA ILE A 518 -27.16 3.62 -27.09
C ILE A 518 -26.27 4.10 -28.23
N TRP A 519 -25.10 3.48 -28.32
CA TRP A 519 -24.07 3.79 -29.30
C TRP A 519 -23.38 2.48 -29.66
N SER A 520 -22.99 2.33 -30.92
CA SER A 520 -22.26 1.17 -31.43
C SER A 520 -20.95 1.63 -32.05
N ILE A 521 -19.91 0.82 -31.90
CA ILE A 521 -18.64 1.05 -32.58
C ILE A 521 -18.87 1.07 -34.10
N PRO A 522 -18.32 2.06 -34.83
CA PRO A 522 -18.39 2.08 -36.28
C PRO A 522 -17.77 0.80 -36.88
N PRO A 523 -18.40 0.19 -37.88
CA PRO A 523 -18.00 -1.14 -38.39
C PRO A 523 -16.62 -1.15 -39.08
N ASN A 524 -16.05 0.03 -39.36
CA ASN A 524 -14.74 0.19 -39.99
C ASN A 524 -13.58 0.29 -38.99
N LEU A 525 -13.85 0.21 -37.68
CA LEU A 525 -12.80 0.19 -36.66
C LEU A 525 -12.39 -1.26 -36.38
N ASP A 526 -11.09 -1.50 -36.28
CA ASP A 526 -10.55 -2.83 -36.01
C ASP A 526 -9.46 -2.74 -34.94
N TRP A 527 -9.35 -3.80 -34.14
CA TRP A 527 -8.31 -3.91 -33.14
C TRP A 527 -6.97 -4.23 -33.79
N ASP A 528 -5.89 -3.61 -33.34
CA ASP A 528 -4.57 -4.14 -33.64
C ASP A 528 -4.47 -5.56 -33.04
N THR A 529 -4.27 -6.55 -33.90
CA THR A 529 -4.33 -7.96 -33.51
C THR A 529 -3.28 -8.35 -32.47
N SER A 530 -2.10 -7.73 -32.53
CA SER A 530 -1.02 -7.99 -31.58
C SER A 530 -1.35 -7.34 -30.25
N PHE A 531 -1.77 -6.08 -30.25
CA PHE A 531 -2.20 -5.36 -29.06
C PHE A 531 -3.35 -6.07 -28.35
N TYR A 532 -4.42 -6.40 -29.08
CA TYR A 532 -5.58 -7.06 -28.51
C TYR A 532 -5.22 -8.42 -27.90
N ARG A 533 -4.38 -9.22 -28.56
CA ARG A 533 -4.04 -10.54 -28.04
C ARG A 533 -3.10 -10.46 -26.83
N ASP A 534 -2.10 -9.60 -26.92
CA ASP A 534 -0.95 -9.61 -26.01
C ASP A 534 -1.13 -8.66 -24.81
N SER A 535 -2.14 -7.79 -24.84
CA SER A 535 -2.49 -6.89 -23.73
C SER A 535 -3.02 -7.63 -22.51
N ILE A 536 -2.74 -7.05 -21.35
CA ILE A 536 -3.21 -7.47 -20.04
C ILE A 536 -4.39 -6.60 -19.63
N LEU A 537 -5.51 -7.23 -19.28
CA LEU A 537 -6.72 -6.53 -18.85
C LEU A 537 -6.65 -6.18 -17.37
N LEU A 538 -6.91 -4.92 -17.06
CA LEU A 538 -7.04 -4.42 -15.70
C LEU A 538 -8.42 -3.79 -15.51
N PHE A 539 -9.02 -4.08 -14.36
CA PHE A 539 -10.34 -3.58 -13.98
C PHE A 539 -10.22 -2.74 -12.72
N PRO A 540 -10.12 -1.40 -12.84
CA PRO A 540 -10.10 -0.50 -11.68
C PRO A 540 -11.43 -0.51 -10.91
N ASP A 541 -12.52 -0.91 -11.55
CA ASP A 541 -13.84 -1.06 -10.95
C ASP A 541 -14.31 -2.51 -11.09
N ASN A 542 -14.48 -3.21 -9.96
CA ASN A 542 -14.96 -4.59 -9.95
C ASN A 542 -16.36 -4.73 -10.56
N ARG A 543 -17.21 -3.69 -10.49
CA ARG A 543 -18.54 -3.69 -11.12
C ARG A 543 -18.46 -3.88 -12.64
N THR A 544 -17.40 -3.35 -13.26
CA THR A 544 -17.15 -3.57 -14.70
C THR A 544 -16.80 -5.02 -14.96
N LEU A 545 -15.87 -5.60 -14.18
CA LEU A 545 -15.48 -7.01 -14.30
C LEU A 545 -16.69 -7.95 -14.14
N THR A 546 -17.49 -7.77 -13.08
CA THR A 546 -18.69 -8.59 -12.83
C THR A 546 -19.67 -8.56 -14.00
N ARG A 547 -19.91 -7.37 -14.59
CA ARG A 547 -20.79 -7.23 -15.76
C ARG A 547 -20.25 -7.92 -17.01
N LEU A 548 -18.96 -7.76 -17.29
CA LEU A 548 -18.36 -8.41 -18.46
C LEU A 548 -18.41 -9.94 -18.32
N ARG A 549 -18.15 -10.46 -17.11
CA ARG A 549 -18.30 -11.89 -16.81
C ARG A 549 -19.75 -12.36 -16.94
N TYR A 550 -20.70 -11.60 -16.42
CA TYR A 550 -22.13 -11.87 -16.57
C TYR A 550 -22.52 -11.97 -18.06
N TRP A 551 -22.14 -10.99 -18.88
CA TRP A 551 -22.44 -11.01 -20.31
C TRP A 551 -21.79 -12.19 -21.04
N ALA A 552 -20.52 -12.48 -20.76
CA ALA A 552 -19.84 -13.61 -21.38
C ALA A 552 -20.38 -14.99 -20.92
N ALA A 553 -21.06 -15.06 -19.76
CA ALA A 553 -21.75 -16.26 -19.30
C ALA A 553 -23.16 -16.40 -19.92
N CYS A 554 -23.93 -15.31 -19.94
CA CYS A 554 -25.36 -15.32 -20.24
C CYS A 554 -25.71 -14.94 -21.69
N ASP A 555 -24.92 -14.09 -22.37
CA ASP A 555 -25.24 -13.63 -23.72
C ASP A 555 -24.66 -14.59 -24.78
N PRO A 556 -25.49 -15.36 -25.50
CA PRO A 556 -25.01 -16.30 -26.52
C PRO A 556 -24.42 -15.58 -27.75
N GLY A 557 -24.67 -14.28 -27.92
CA GLY A 557 -24.08 -13.47 -28.99
C GLY A 557 -22.62 -13.12 -28.77
N ILE A 558 -22.12 -13.27 -27.53
CA ILE A 558 -20.73 -12.97 -27.17
C ILE A 558 -19.90 -14.26 -27.22
N SER A 559 -19.23 -14.45 -28.36
CA SER A 559 -18.35 -15.59 -28.63
C SER A 559 -16.87 -15.25 -28.52
N SER A 560 -16.50 -13.99 -28.30
CA SER A 560 -15.12 -13.55 -28.20
C SER A 560 -14.91 -12.41 -27.20
N MET A 561 -13.70 -12.30 -26.64
CA MET A 561 -13.33 -11.18 -25.77
C MET A 561 -13.39 -9.84 -26.54
N ARG A 562 -13.11 -9.86 -27.85
CA ARG A 562 -13.26 -8.71 -28.74
C ARG A 562 -14.65 -8.10 -28.66
N GLN A 563 -15.71 -8.90 -28.85
CA GLN A 563 -17.10 -8.41 -28.77
C GLN A 563 -17.43 -7.85 -27.39
N LEU A 564 -16.87 -8.44 -26.34
CA LEU A 564 -17.07 -8.01 -24.96
C LEU A 564 -16.41 -6.66 -24.66
N LEU A 565 -15.17 -6.44 -25.15
CA LEU A 565 -14.49 -5.15 -25.05
C LEU A 565 -15.14 -4.08 -25.94
N GLU A 566 -15.59 -4.45 -27.13
CA GLU A 566 -16.37 -3.57 -28.00
C GLU A 566 -17.69 -3.13 -27.34
N LEU A 567 -18.35 -4.05 -26.62
CA LEU A 567 -19.51 -3.74 -25.79
C LEU A 567 -19.14 -2.82 -24.64
N ALA A 568 -18.03 -3.07 -23.93
CA ALA A 568 -17.55 -2.22 -22.84
C ALA A 568 -17.28 -0.77 -23.32
N ILE A 569 -16.60 -0.59 -24.45
CA ILE A 569 -16.38 0.73 -25.08
C ILE A 569 -17.72 1.36 -25.45
N SER A 570 -18.65 0.56 -25.99
CA SER A 570 -19.97 1.04 -26.39
C SER A 570 -20.79 1.56 -25.19
N ARG A 571 -20.61 0.94 -24.03
CA ARG A 571 -21.27 1.29 -22.77
C ARG A 571 -20.44 2.19 -21.85
N ASN A 572 -19.36 2.80 -22.35
CA ASN A 572 -18.43 3.64 -21.58
C ASN A 572 -18.04 2.98 -20.23
N MET A 573 -17.67 1.72 -20.24
CA MET A 573 -17.25 1.02 -19.02
C MET A 573 -15.75 1.20 -18.81
N LYS A 574 -15.33 1.24 -17.54
CA LYS A 574 -13.95 1.51 -17.15
C LYS A 574 -13.13 0.22 -17.16
N PHE A 575 -12.19 0.11 -18.10
CA PHE A 575 -11.21 -0.98 -18.15
C PHE A 575 -9.92 -0.47 -18.78
N ILE A 576 -8.78 -1.02 -18.38
CA ILE A 576 -7.46 -0.60 -18.86
C ILE A 576 -6.83 -1.76 -19.62
N MET A 577 -6.18 -1.44 -20.74
CA MET A 577 -5.31 -2.35 -21.47
C MET A 577 -3.87 -1.97 -21.18
N ALA A 578 -3.15 -2.86 -20.50
CA ALA A 578 -1.76 -2.67 -20.14
C ALA A 578 -0.84 -3.58 -20.96
N THR A 579 0.41 -3.17 -21.12
CA THR A 579 1.44 -3.88 -21.87
C THR A 579 2.65 -4.11 -20.96
N SER A 580 3.25 -5.30 -21.01
CA SER A 580 4.48 -5.57 -20.26
C SER A 580 5.63 -4.73 -20.81
N MET A 581 6.64 -4.46 -19.97
CA MET A 581 7.82 -3.73 -20.39
C MET A 581 8.54 -4.36 -21.59
N SER A 582 8.61 -5.70 -21.62
CA SER A 582 9.22 -6.46 -22.71
C SER A 582 8.48 -6.27 -24.05
N ASP A 583 7.15 -6.16 -24.02
CA ASP A 583 6.31 -6.06 -25.22
C ASP A 583 6.23 -4.63 -25.77
N LEU A 584 6.55 -3.58 -25.00
CA LEU A 584 6.45 -2.18 -25.47
C LEU A 584 7.23 -1.89 -26.77
N LYS A 585 8.31 -2.62 -27.01
CA LYS A 585 9.16 -2.43 -28.20
C LYS A 585 8.44 -2.76 -29.51
N THR A 586 7.44 -3.65 -29.47
CA THR A 586 6.69 -4.06 -30.68
C THR A 586 5.74 -2.97 -31.15
N PHE A 587 5.31 -2.09 -30.24
CA PHE A 587 4.37 -0.99 -30.51
C PHE A 587 5.06 0.36 -30.78
N LYS A 588 6.41 0.39 -30.79
CA LYS A 588 7.14 1.63 -31.06
C LYS A 588 6.94 2.04 -32.53
N PRO A 589 6.47 3.27 -32.82
CA PRO A 589 6.28 3.69 -34.19
C PRO A 589 7.62 3.78 -34.92
N ILE A 590 7.64 3.39 -36.20
CA ILE A 590 8.83 3.43 -37.07
C ILE A 590 9.38 4.86 -37.18
N THR A 591 8.49 5.85 -37.23
CA THR A 591 8.84 7.27 -37.22
C THR A 591 8.07 7.94 -36.10
N THR A 592 8.79 8.61 -35.21
CA THR A 592 8.20 9.37 -34.10
C THR A 592 7.55 10.63 -34.68
N PRO A 593 6.22 10.80 -34.58
CA PRO A 593 5.54 11.96 -35.16
C PRO A 593 6.07 13.25 -34.54
N GLU A 594 6.24 14.32 -35.32
CA GLU A 594 6.72 15.62 -34.83
C GLU A 594 5.89 16.15 -33.64
N LEU A 595 4.58 15.90 -33.66
CA LEU A 595 3.66 16.26 -32.57
C LEU A 595 3.96 15.52 -31.25
N SER A 596 4.52 14.31 -31.30
CA SER A 596 4.87 13.56 -30.08
C SER A 596 6.11 14.15 -29.37
N GLU A 597 7.06 14.69 -30.12
CA GLU A 597 8.19 15.42 -29.53
C GLU A 597 7.76 16.76 -28.91
N LEU A 598 6.81 17.46 -29.55
CA LEU A 598 6.24 18.71 -29.02
C LEU A 598 5.44 18.49 -27.73
N THR A 599 4.76 17.34 -27.61
CA THR A 599 3.98 16.99 -26.42
C THR A 599 4.83 16.40 -25.30
N LYS A 600 6.13 16.17 -25.49
CA LYS A 600 7.01 15.63 -24.44
C LYS A 600 6.95 16.43 -23.14
N ARG A 601 6.88 17.77 -23.24
CA ARG A 601 6.80 18.68 -22.09
C ARG A 601 5.53 18.49 -21.27
N THR A 602 4.43 18.03 -21.88
CA THR A 602 3.18 17.77 -21.14
C THR A 602 3.30 16.56 -20.21
N TYR A 603 4.37 15.77 -20.34
CA TYR A 603 4.66 14.62 -19.47
C TYR A 603 5.66 14.95 -18.35
N GLU A 604 6.23 16.17 -18.35
CA GLU A 604 7.23 16.56 -17.36
C GLU A 604 6.56 16.92 -16.04
N THR A 605 7.17 16.48 -14.94
CA THR A 605 6.73 16.80 -13.59
C THR A 605 6.74 18.32 -13.40
N GLY A 606 5.62 18.87 -12.93
CA GLY A 606 5.45 20.32 -12.75
C GLY A 606 4.83 21.04 -13.96
N PHE A 607 4.55 20.35 -15.06
CA PHE A 607 3.73 20.92 -16.13
C PHE A 607 2.33 21.30 -15.59
N GLN A 608 1.90 22.51 -15.90
CA GLN A 608 0.61 23.05 -15.47
C GLN A 608 -0.20 23.45 -16.70
N GLU A 609 -1.44 22.98 -16.73
CA GLU A 609 -2.41 23.36 -17.74
C GLU A 609 -2.99 24.74 -17.49
N GLU A 610 -3.20 25.49 -18.56
CA GLU A 610 -3.90 26.77 -18.45
C GLU A 610 -5.39 26.53 -18.15
N HIS A 611 -5.85 27.06 -17.03
CA HIS A 611 -7.24 26.94 -16.60
C HIS A 611 -8.22 27.64 -17.54
N LEU A 612 -9.40 27.04 -17.69
CA LEU A 612 -10.54 27.70 -18.34
C LEU A 612 -11.01 28.87 -17.48
N LYS A 613 -11.49 29.92 -18.15
CA LYS A 613 -11.95 31.15 -17.52
C LYS A 613 -13.37 31.42 -17.99
N ASP A 614 -14.30 31.53 -17.05
CA ASP A 614 -15.68 31.92 -17.37
C ASP A 614 -15.81 33.44 -17.41
N ILE A 615 -15.17 34.06 -18.40
CA ILE A 615 -15.16 35.51 -18.60
C ILE A 615 -15.93 35.79 -19.90
N ASN A 616 -16.95 36.65 -19.85
CA ASN A 616 -17.74 37.13 -21.01
C ASN A 616 -18.87 36.22 -21.56
N GLY A 617 -19.41 35.31 -20.74
CA GLY A 617 -20.63 34.55 -21.08
C GLY A 617 -20.41 33.27 -21.90
N GLY A 618 -21.49 32.54 -22.16
CA GLY A 618 -21.44 31.14 -22.59
C GLY A 618 -20.78 30.88 -23.96
N ALA A 619 -20.82 31.85 -24.89
CA ALA A 619 -20.20 31.70 -26.20
C ALA A 619 -18.67 31.77 -26.15
N ALA A 620 -18.12 32.73 -25.40
CA ALA A 620 -16.67 32.86 -25.23
C ALA A 620 -16.09 31.65 -24.48
N PHE A 621 -16.78 31.21 -23.42
CA PHE A 621 -16.42 30.00 -22.69
C PHE A 621 -16.45 28.76 -23.59
N ARG A 622 -17.48 28.61 -24.43
CA ARG A 622 -17.58 27.50 -25.41
C ARG A 622 -16.34 27.45 -26.29
N ASP A 623 -15.95 28.58 -26.88
CA ASP A 623 -14.84 28.62 -27.83
C ASP A 623 -13.51 28.28 -27.14
N GLN A 624 -13.30 28.78 -25.91
CA GLN A 624 -12.14 28.43 -25.09
C GLN A 624 -12.11 26.92 -24.76
N TYR A 625 -13.22 26.38 -24.28
CA TYR A 625 -13.35 24.98 -23.92
C TYR A 625 -13.13 24.07 -25.14
N MET A 626 -13.77 24.36 -26.28
CA MET A 626 -13.61 23.57 -27.50
C MET A 626 -12.18 23.62 -28.03
N GLY A 627 -11.50 24.76 -27.92
CA GLY A 627 -10.08 24.90 -28.25
C GLY A 627 -9.19 24.01 -27.38
N LYS A 628 -9.36 24.06 -26.06
CA LYS A 628 -8.60 23.23 -25.11
C LYS A 628 -8.91 21.74 -25.24
N LEU A 629 -10.18 21.38 -25.40
CA LEU A 629 -10.58 19.99 -25.62
C LEU A 629 -9.97 19.44 -26.91
N ALA A 630 -9.99 20.20 -28.01
CA ALA A 630 -9.38 19.77 -29.26
C ALA A 630 -7.85 19.63 -29.16
N ASP A 631 -7.19 20.45 -28.34
CA ASP A 631 -5.76 20.30 -28.03
C ASP A 631 -5.49 18.98 -27.29
N ILE A 632 -6.18 18.75 -26.17
CA ILE A 632 -6.04 17.52 -25.37
C ILE A 632 -6.30 16.27 -26.21
N LEU A 633 -7.40 16.24 -26.97
CA LEU A 633 -7.77 15.07 -27.79
C LEU A 633 -6.78 14.78 -28.95
N ARG A 634 -5.90 15.72 -29.31
CA ARG A 634 -4.83 15.47 -30.29
C ARG A 634 -3.60 14.81 -29.67
N ARG A 635 -3.44 14.86 -28.35
CA ARG A 635 -2.26 14.33 -27.67
C ARG A 635 -2.23 12.79 -27.70
N PRO A 636 -1.05 12.16 -27.72
CA PRO A 636 -0.92 10.71 -27.80
C PRO A 636 -1.67 9.94 -26.70
N GLN A 637 -1.59 10.42 -25.45
CA GLN A 637 -2.17 9.83 -24.25
C GLN A 637 -3.69 9.98 -24.14
N ALA A 638 -4.31 10.84 -24.95
CA ALA A 638 -5.75 11.10 -24.89
C ALA A 638 -6.60 9.86 -25.16
N ARG A 639 -6.01 8.81 -25.76
CA ARG A 639 -6.65 7.49 -25.89
C ARG A 639 -7.04 6.87 -24.54
N ALA A 640 -6.34 7.21 -23.46
CA ALA A 640 -6.69 6.79 -22.10
C ALA A 640 -8.08 7.32 -21.67
N LEU A 641 -8.61 8.37 -22.28
CA LEU A 641 -9.97 8.84 -21.99
C LEU A 641 -11.03 7.78 -22.31
N ILE A 642 -10.75 6.89 -23.27
CA ILE A 642 -11.64 5.75 -23.59
C ILE A 642 -11.62 4.71 -22.47
N SER A 643 -10.44 4.35 -21.94
CA SER A 643 -10.31 3.37 -20.84
C SER A 643 -10.86 3.86 -19.51
N MET A 644 -10.89 5.18 -19.29
CA MET A 644 -11.48 5.78 -18.09
C MET A 644 -12.99 5.55 -17.98
N GLY A 645 -13.68 5.29 -19.10
CA GLY A 645 -15.11 5.06 -19.13
C GLY A 645 -15.95 6.30 -18.75
N GLY A 646 -17.21 6.04 -18.42
CA GLY A 646 -18.18 7.01 -17.90
C GLY A 646 -18.32 8.29 -18.72
N PRO A 647 -18.54 9.43 -18.04
CA PRO A 647 -18.57 10.76 -18.63
C PRO A 647 -17.36 11.09 -19.51
N THR A 648 -16.16 10.74 -19.05
CA THR A 648 -14.89 11.05 -19.72
C THR A 648 -14.81 10.40 -21.10
N ALA A 649 -15.11 9.10 -21.19
CA ALA A 649 -15.14 8.38 -22.47
C ALA A 649 -16.25 8.88 -23.40
N TRP A 650 -17.41 9.27 -22.86
CA TRP A 650 -18.48 9.85 -23.68
C TRP A 650 -18.05 11.15 -24.36
N ILE A 651 -17.41 12.05 -23.61
CA ILE A 651 -16.91 13.35 -24.14
C ILE A 651 -15.84 13.07 -25.22
N ALA A 652 -14.88 12.20 -24.93
CA ALA A 652 -13.82 11.84 -25.87
C ALA A 652 -14.37 11.23 -27.17
N LYS A 653 -15.36 10.33 -27.09
CA LYS A 653 -16.01 9.75 -28.29
C LYS A 653 -16.79 10.79 -29.09
N ARG A 654 -17.54 11.67 -28.42
CA ARG A 654 -18.36 12.70 -29.09
C ARG A 654 -17.49 13.69 -29.87
N TYR A 655 -16.44 14.20 -29.24
CA TYR A 655 -15.65 15.30 -29.80
C TYR A 655 -14.37 14.83 -30.53
N GLY A 656 -13.85 13.65 -30.18
CA GLY A 656 -12.72 13.03 -30.88
C GLY A 656 -13.15 12.15 -32.06
N GLY A 657 -14.41 11.69 -32.08
CA GLY A 657 -14.97 10.87 -33.14
C GLY A 657 -14.36 9.46 -33.25
N PRO A 658 -14.62 8.73 -34.36
CA PRO A 658 -14.07 7.41 -34.61
C PRO A 658 -12.54 7.30 -34.49
N PRO A 659 -11.72 8.30 -34.93
CA PRO A 659 -10.26 8.23 -34.78
C PRO A 659 -9.78 8.12 -33.33
N MET A 660 -10.51 8.66 -32.36
CA MET A 660 -10.15 8.54 -30.94
C MET A 660 -10.26 7.09 -30.46
N ILE A 661 -11.32 6.39 -30.89
CA ILE A 661 -11.53 4.98 -30.57
C ILE A 661 -10.51 4.11 -31.29
N GLN A 662 -10.23 4.40 -32.57
CA GLN A 662 -9.20 3.68 -33.32
C GLN A 662 -7.84 3.78 -32.63
N ARG A 663 -7.42 4.96 -32.19
CA ARG A 663 -6.15 5.14 -31.45
C ARG A 663 -6.07 4.31 -30.18
N PHE A 664 -7.19 4.13 -29.48
CA PHE A 664 -7.26 3.25 -28.32
C PHE A 664 -7.13 1.78 -28.71
N MET A 665 -7.70 1.39 -29.85
CA MET A 665 -7.66 0.03 -30.41
C MET A 665 -6.32 -0.31 -31.09
N ASP A 666 -5.52 0.69 -31.47
CA ASP A 666 -4.23 0.56 -32.15
C ASP A 666 -3.06 0.17 -31.22
N GLY A 667 -3.19 0.39 -29.90
CA GLY A 667 -2.12 0.06 -28.95
C GLY A 667 -1.75 1.14 -27.94
N PRO A 668 -0.66 0.96 -27.18
CA PRO A 668 -0.13 1.97 -26.27
C PRO A 668 0.39 3.18 -27.04
N SER A 669 0.30 4.38 -26.46
CA SER A 669 0.75 5.60 -27.14
C SER A 669 2.27 5.78 -27.14
N THR A 670 2.76 6.83 -27.80
CA THR A 670 4.17 7.25 -27.72
C THR A 670 4.59 7.70 -26.32
N GLN A 671 3.64 8.14 -25.48
CA GLN A 671 3.87 8.43 -24.07
C GLN A 671 4.50 7.20 -23.39
N VAL A 672 3.88 6.03 -23.59
CA VAL A 672 4.30 4.77 -22.99
C VAL A 672 5.44 4.11 -23.77
N THR A 673 5.34 4.03 -25.10
CA THR A 673 6.26 3.24 -25.93
C THR A 673 7.61 3.92 -26.18
N VAL A 674 7.64 5.25 -26.27
CA VAL A 674 8.86 6.01 -26.59
C VAL A 674 9.42 6.68 -25.34
N HIS A 675 8.56 7.32 -24.55
CA HIS A 675 9.00 8.07 -23.38
C HIS A 675 8.99 7.25 -22.09
N HIS A 676 8.40 6.05 -22.10
CA HIS A 676 8.18 5.23 -20.90
C HIS A 676 7.52 6.04 -19.78
N ARG A 677 6.62 6.93 -20.17
CA ARG A 677 5.76 7.75 -19.30
C ARG A 677 4.34 7.20 -19.37
N GLY A 678 3.59 7.35 -18.30
CA GLY A 678 2.28 6.74 -18.12
C GLY A 678 2.17 6.12 -16.74
N ALA A 679 1.09 5.40 -16.50
CA ALA A 679 0.91 4.71 -15.24
C ALA A 679 1.58 3.33 -15.28
N VAL A 680 2.19 2.97 -14.16
CA VAL A 680 2.86 1.69 -13.95
C VAL A 680 2.13 0.94 -12.86
N THR A 681 1.79 -0.32 -13.14
CA THR A 681 1.12 -1.20 -12.20
C THR A 681 1.75 -2.58 -12.19
N SER A 682 1.67 -3.26 -11.05
CA SER A 682 2.16 -4.63 -10.87
C SER A 682 1.00 -5.61 -10.96
N SER A 683 1.23 -6.79 -11.53
CA SER A 683 0.27 -7.89 -11.54
C SER A 683 0.88 -9.09 -10.82
N PRO A 684 0.11 -9.86 -10.02
CA PRO A 684 0.61 -11.08 -9.40
C PRO A 684 0.96 -12.18 -10.41
N PHE A 685 0.55 -12.02 -11.67
CA PHE A 685 0.82 -12.97 -12.76
C PHE A 685 2.11 -12.67 -13.53
N TYR A 686 2.72 -11.49 -13.32
CA TYR A 686 3.88 -11.04 -14.08
C TYR A 686 4.91 -10.38 -13.15
N ASP A 687 6.17 -10.80 -13.26
CA ASP A 687 7.27 -10.19 -12.51
C ASP A 687 7.66 -8.81 -13.08
N GLU A 688 7.30 -8.53 -14.34
CA GLU A 688 7.60 -7.27 -15.02
C GLU A 688 6.54 -6.19 -14.72
N PRO A 689 6.94 -4.91 -14.63
CA PRO A 689 6.00 -3.81 -14.53
C PRO A 689 5.13 -3.71 -15.79
N LEU A 690 3.84 -3.44 -15.58
CA LEU A 690 2.86 -3.23 -16.63
C LEU A 690 2.66 -1.74 -16.84
N PHE A 691 2.75 -1.31 -18.10
CA PHE A 691 2.57 0.08 -18.49
C PHE A 691 1.25 0.28 -19.21
N HIS A 692 0.61 1.42 -18.95
CA HIS A 692 -0.55 1.85 -19.72
C HIS A 692 -0.60 3.38 -19.84
N ASP A 693 -1.31 3.86 -20.85
CA ASP A 693 -1.51 5.29 -21.04
C ASP A 693 -2.24 5.89 -19.84
N GLN A 694 -1.83 7.10 -19.47
CA GLN A 694 -2.42 7.85 -18.38
C GLN A 694 -2.58 9.31 -18.80
N ILE A 695 -3.75 9.87 -18.48
CA ILE A 695 -3.99 11.30 -18.57
C ILE A 695 -3.84 11.93 -17.19
N SER A 696 -3.32 13.15 -17.12
CA SER A 696 -3.20 13.87 -15.85
C SER A 696 -4.58 14.27 -15.30
N ALA A 697 -4.69 14.45 -13.99
CA ALA A 697 -5.91 14.95 -13.37
C ALA A 697 -6.31 16.34 -13.88
N GLN A 698 -5.33 17.17 -14.26
CA GLN A 698 -5.58 18.50 -14.84
C GLN A 698 -6.22 18.40 -16.23
N GLU A 699 -5.70 17.54 -17.09
CA GLU A 699 -6.28 17.27 -18.41
C GLU A 699 -7.68 16.64 -18.29
N GLU A 700 -7.88 15.69 -17.37
CA GLU A 700 -9.23 15.14 -17.09
C GLU A 700 -10.20 16.25 -16.68
N ASN A 701 -9.80 17.12 -15.74
CA ASN A 701 -10.60 18.26 -15.32
C ASN A 701 -10.93 19.19 -16.49
N LEU A 702 -9.97 19.48 -17.36
CA LEU A 702 -10.19 20.28 -18.56
C LEU A 702 -11.15 19.60 -19.55
N VAL A 703 -11.10 18.26 -19.70
CA VAL A 703 -12.06 17.50 -20.51
C VAL A 703 -13.48 17.65 -19.96
N HIS A 704 -13.66 17.79 -18.64
CA HIS A 704 -14.96 18.11 -18.01
C HIS A 704 -15.32 19.60 -18.02
N GLY A 705 -14.48 20.45 -18.61
CA GLY A 705 -14.67 21.89 -18.65
C GLY A 705 -14.57 22.55 -17.27
N PHE A 706 -13.61 22.10 -16.46
CA PHE A 706 -13.35 22.61 -15.12
C PHE A 706 -12.94 24.09 -15.13
N VAL A 707 -13.56 24.86 -14.23
CA VAL A 707 -13.25 26.26 -13.94
C VAL A 707 -12.93 26.36 -12.45
N PRO A 708 -11.67 26.61 -12.08
CA PRO A 708 -11.28 26.73 -10.67
C PRO A 708 -11.88 28.00 -10.04
N ALA A 709 -12.01 27.97 -8.73
CA ALA A 709 -12.35 29.11 -7.89
C ALA A 709 -11.49 29.08 -6.62
N GLU A 710 -11.34 30.23 -5.96
CA GLU A 710 -10.58 30.34 -4.70
C GLU A 710 -11.12 29.40 -3.62
N ASN A 711 -12.45 29.29 -3.52
CA ASN A 711 -13.10 28.32 -2.67
C ASN A 711 -13.39 27.02 -3.45
N PRO A 712 -12.91 25.84 -2.99
CA PRO A 712 -13.20 24.55 -3.60
C PRO A 712 -14.70 24.24 -3.77
N GLU A 713 -15.57 24.73 -2.89
CA GLU A 713 -17.03 24.55 -3.04
C GLU A 713 -17.62 25.29 -4.26
N HIS A 714 -16.89 26.29 -4.75
CA HIS A 714 -17.25 27.11 -5.90
C HIS A 714 -16.55 26.67 -7.18
N HIS A 715 -15.80 25.57 -7.15
CA HIS A 715 -15.31 24.92 -8.36
C HIS A 715 -16.49 24.52 -9.24
N ARG A 716 -16.32 24.67 -10.56
CA ARG A 716 -17.39 24.44 -11.53
C ARG A 716 -16.93 23.52 -12.65
N TRP A 717 -17.85 22.73 -13.19
CA TRP A 717 -17.60 21.84 -14.32
C TRP A 717 -18.70 22.01 -15.36
N LEU A 718 -18.35 21.99 -16.65
CA LEU A 718 -19.28 22.03 -17.77
C LEU A 718 -20.02 20.70 -17.97
N PHE A 719 -19.32 19.58 -17.76
CA PHE A 719 -19.88 18.25 -17.72
C PHE A 719 -19.70 17.67 -16.31
N PRO A 720 -20.65 16.90 -15.77
CA PRO A 720 -20.47 16.29 -14.46
C PRO A 720 -19.40 15.20 -14.55
N THR A 721 -18.48 15.19 -13.59
CA THR A 721 -17.45 14.15 -13.45
C THR A 721 -18.07 12.81 -13.05
N THR A 722 -17.29 11.73 -13.12
CA THR A 722 -17.72 10.40 -12.66
C THR A 722 -18.16 10.43 -11.19
N GLU A 723 -17.44 11.13 -10.32
CA GLU A 723 -17.81 11.29 -8.90
C GLU A 723 -19.16 11.97 -8.74
N ILE A 724 -19.38 13.11 -9.42
CA ILE A 724 -20.66 13.82 -9.41
C ILE A 724 -21.81 12.93 -9.90
N MET A 725 -21.54 12.07 -10.89
CA MET A 725 -22.51 11.11 -11.41
C MET A 725 -22.81 9.99 -10.41
N GLU A 726 -21.81 9.40 -9.74
CA GLU A 726 -22.01 8.40 -8.68
C GLU A 726 -22.84 8.96 -7.52
N ASP A 727 -22.58 10.21 -7.12
CA ASP A 727 -23.24 10.80 -5.96
C ASP A 727 -24.68 11.26 -6.23
N TYR A 728 -24.96 11.75 -7.44
CA TYR A 728 -26.21 12.48 -7.72
C TYR A 728 -27.01 11.99 -8.92
N CYS A 729 -26.52 11.04 -9.73
CA CYS A 729 -27.21 10.59 -10.94
C CYS A 729 -27.71 9.14 -10.81
N ASN A 730 -29.03 8.95 -10.58
CA ASN A 730 -29.62 7.61 -10.45
C ASN A 730 -29.56 6.78 -11.76
N HIS A 731 -29.34 7.45 -12.89
CA HIS A 731 -29.15 6.84 -14.21
C HIS A 731 -27.75 6.27 -14.40
N TRP A 732 -26.76 6.77 -13.65
CA TRP A 732 -25.40 6.27 -13.65
C TRP A 732 -25.26 5.13 -12.66
N ARG A 733 -24.66 4.02 -13.11
CA ARG A 733 -24.57 2.77 -12.35
C ARG A 733 -23.23 2.07 -12.52
N GLY A 734 -22.21 2.79 -13.01
CA GLY A 734 -20.99 2.20 -13.53
C GLY A 734 -21.12 1.61 -14.95
N GLU A 735 -22.27 1.81 -15.62
CA GLU A 735 -22.45 1.57 -17.05
C GLU A 735 -23.21 2.77 -17.67
N TRP A 736 -22.98 3.06 -18.95
CA TRP A 736 -23.70 4.10 -19.66
C TRP A 736 -25.10 3.62 -20.05
N THR A 737 -26.12 4.38 -19.65
CA THR A 737 -27.53 4.13 -19.93
C THR A 737 -28.10 5.19 -20.87
N GLN A 738 -29.26 4.94 -21.48
CA GLN A 738 -29.96 5.94 -22.29
C GLN A 738 -30.29 7.22 -21.49
N GLY A 739 -30.50 7.10 -20.18
CA GLY A 739 -30.68 8.23 -19.29
C GLY A 739 -29.44 9.12 -19.21
N CYS A 740 -28.26 8.52 -18.98
CA CYS A 740 -26.97 9.23 -19.01
C CYS A 740 -26.76 9.91 -20.37
N ASP A 741 -27.03 9.18 -21.46
CA ASP A 741 -26.84 9.69 -22.81
C ASP A 741 -27.70 10.91 -23.11
N LEU A 742 -28.98 10.91 -22.71
CA LEU A 742 -29.87 12.06 -22.86
C LEU A 742 -29.36 13.27 -22.07
N ILE A 743 -28.94 13.06 -20.81
CA ILE A 743 -28.43 14.13 -19.94
C ILE A 743 -27.24 14.81 -20.61
N PHE A 744 -26.27 14.02 -21.09
CA PHE A 744 -25.07 14.54 -21.73
C PHE A 744 -25.33 15.16 -23.10
N HIS A 745 -26.26 14.60 -23.88
CA HIS A 745 -26.71 15.23 -25.13
C HIS A 745 -27.37 16.59 -24.89
N ASN A 746 -28.14 16.75 -23.81
CA ASN A 746 -28.74 18.04 -23.46
C ASN A 746 -27.68 19.08 -23.08
N ILE A 747 -26.68 18.69 -22.28
CA ILE A 747 -25.55 19.56 -21.92
C ILE A 747 -24.79 19.97 -23.19
N ALA A 748 -24.43 19.01 -24.04
CA ALA A 748 -23.72 19.26 -25.29
C ALA A 748 -24.52 20.14 -26.25
N LYS A 749 -25.84 19.94 -26.38
CA LYS A 749 -26.70 20.81 -27.18
C LYS A 749 -26.74 22.24 -26.64
N GLY A 750 -26.70 22.41 -25.32
CA GLY A 750 -26.54 23.71 -24.69
C GLY A 750 -25.18 24.34 -24.99
N LEU A 751 -24.11 23.54 -24.99
CA LEU A 751 -22.76 23.99 -25.34
C LEU A 751 -22.70 24.43 -26.80
N ASP A 752 -23.22 23.65 -27.74
CA ASP A 752 -23.23 23.95 -29.17
C ASP A 752 -23.94 25.29 -29.45
N ARG A 753 -25.02 25.57 -28.69
CA ARG A 753 -25.78 26.83 -28.73
C ARG A 753 -25.10 28.00 -28.00
N GLY A 754 -24.01 27.77 -27.28
CA GLY A 754 -23.36 28.79 -26.44
C GLY A 754 -24.16 29.19 -25.20
N THR A 755 -25.12 28.35 -24.78
CA THR A 755 -26.00 28.60 -23.61
C THR A 755 -25.63 27.78 -22.38
N ALA A 756 -24.77 26.77 -22.51
CA ALA A 756 -24.31 25.98 -21.37
C ALA A 756 -23.40 26.81 -20.47
N LYS A 757 -23.47 26.55 -19.16
CA LYS A 757 -22.64 27.18 -18.13
C LYS A 757 -22.05 26.12 -17.23
N PRO A 758 -20.77 26.23 -16.84
CA PRO A 758 -20.19 25.39 -15.81
C PRO A 758 -20.98 25.52 -14.50
N LEU A 759 -21.31 24.37 -13.89
CA LEU A 759 -22.06 24.32 -12.65
C LEU A 759 -21.16 23.88 -11.49
N THR A 760 -21.43 24.42 -10.31
CA THR A 760 -20.82 23.92 -9.07
C THR A 760 -21.32 22.51 -8.77
N ARG A 761 -20.65 21.80 -7.85
CA ARG A 761 -21.13 20.49 -7.37
C ARG A 761 -22.58 20.55 -6.86
N LYS A 762 -22.94 21.59 -6.09
CA LYS A 762 -24.33 21.87 -5.65
C LYS A 762 -25.26 22.13 -6.84
N GLY A 763 -24.79 22.84 -7.85
CA GLY A 763 -25.51 23.07 -9.11
C GLY A 763 -25.79 21.79 -9.88
N TRP A 764 -24.80 20.89 -10.00
CA TRP A 764 -24.96 19.58 -10.62
C TRP A 764 -25.93 18.69 -9.85
N LYS A 765 -25.86 18.68 -8.51
CA LYS A 765 -26.86 17.99 -7.68
C LYS A 765 -28.28 18.45 -8.04
N ALA A 766 -28.53 19.76 -8.03
CA ALA A 766 -29.84 20.31 -8.38
C ALA A 766 -30.26 19.95 -9.82
N TYR A 767 -29.34 20.07 -10.78
CA TYR A 767 -29.60 19.74 -12.19
C TYR A 767 -29.93 18.25 -12.37
N LEU A 768 -29.20 17.34 -11.74
CA LEU A 768 -29.37 15.89 -11.86
C LEU A 768 -30.58 15.36 -11.08
N HIS A 769 -31.03 16.07 -10.03
CA HIS A 769 -32.30 15.74 -9.36
C HIS A 769 -33.50 15.85 -10.31
N SER A 770 -33.57 16.87 -11.17
CA SER A 770 -34.69 17.03 -12.11
C SER A 770 -34.94 15.79 -13.00
N PRO A 771 -33.94 15.25 -13.73
CA PRO A 771 -34.12 14.04 -14.54
C PRO A 771 -34.24 12.76 -13.71
N ASN A 772 -33.82 12.75 -12.45
CA ASN A 772 -33.99 11.59 -11.55
C ASN A 772 -35.44 11.36 -11.12
N HIS A 773 -36.28 12.40 -11.13
CA HIS A 773 -37.70 12.31 -10.72
C HIS A 773 -38.68 12.26 -11.91
N GLY A 774 -38.20 12.22 -13.15
CA GLY A 774 -39.04 12.16 -14.35
C GLY A 774 -39.50 10.75 -14.72
N THR A 775 -40.28 10.65 -15.81
CA THR A 775 -40.79 9.38 -16.39
C THR A 775 -39.70 8.38 -16.81
N ARG A 776 -38.44 8.81 -16.82
CA ARG A 776 -37.28 8.01 -17.20
C ARG A 776 -36.47 7.51 -16.00
N ARG A 777 -36.96 7.74 -14.76
CA ARG A 777 -36.30 7.22 -13.56
C ARG A 777 -36.07 5.72 -13.71
N PRO A 778 -34.84 5.22 -13.52
CA PRO A 778 -34.61 3.81 -13.67
C PRO A 778 -35.22 3.03 -12.49
N ALA A 779 -35.74 1.84 -12.79
CA ALA A 779 -36.66 1.11 -11.91
C ALA A 779 -36.02 0.65 -10.58
N ILE A 780 -34.74 0.25 -10.62
CA ILE A 780 -34.05 -0.38 -9.48
C ILE A 780 -32.75 0.37 -9.24
N VAL A 781 -32.47 0.94 -8.07
CA VAL A 781 -31.14 1.53 -7.79
C VAL A 781 -30.17 0.41 -7.44
N LEU A 782 -29.08 0.29 -8.19
CA LEU A 782 -28.07 -0.75 -7.94
C LEU A 782 -27.21 -0.37 -6.72
N THR A 783 -26.95 -1.37 -5.90
CA THR A 783 -26.09 -1.31 -4.71
C THR A 783 -24.99 -2.36 -4.82
N ASN A 784 -23.93 -2.26 -4.01
CA ASN A 784 -22.84 -3.24 -3.99
C ASN A 784 -23.32 -4.68 -3.71
N SER A 785 -24.40 -4.87 -2.94
CA SER A 785 -24.95 -6.20 -2.65
C SER A 785 -25.43 -6.94 -3.90
N HIS A 786 -25.91 -6.21 -4.92
CA HIS A 786 -26.30 -6.82 -6.19
C HIS A 786 -25.09 -7.40 -6.92
N PHE A 787 -23.98 -6.66 -6.95
CA PHE A 787 -22.73 -7.13 -7.57
C PHE A 787 -22.10 -8.28 -6.80
N THR A 788 -22.08 -8.21 -5.46
CA THR A 788 -21.63 -9.33 -4.62
C THR A 788 -22.45 -10.57 -4.91
N ARG A 789 -23.78 -10.45 -4.99
CA ARG A 789 -24.65 -11.58 -5.33
C ARG A 789 -24.34 -12.15 -6.71
N THR A 790 -24.12 -11.31 -7.71
CA THR A 790 -23.73 -11.77 -9.04
C THR A 790 -22.38 -12.47 -9.03
N ASP A 791 -21.37 -11.93 -8.34
CA ASP A 791 -20.05 -12.55 -8.20
C ASP A 791 -20.15 -13.91 -7.50
N GLU A 792 -21.02 -14.06 -6.50
CA GLU A 792 -21.28 -15.33 -5.84
C GLU A 792 -21.82 -16.39 -6.78
N LEU A 793 -22.76 -16.03 -7.67
CA LEU A 793 -23.35 -16.92 -8.67
C LEU A 793 -22.40 -17.17 -9.85
N LEU A 794 -21.49 -16.23 -10.12
CA LEU A 794 -20.43 -16.39 -11.10
C LEU A 794 -19.26 -17.24 -10.58
N ARG A 795 -19.27 -17.76 -9.34
CA ARG A 795 -18.18 -18.58 -8.81
C ARG A 795 -17.93 -19.86 -9.62
N ASP A 796 -18.97 -20.43 -10.21
CA ASP A 796 -18.89 -21.64 -11.06
C ASP A 796 -18.31 -21.34 -12.46
N PHE A 797 -18.02 -20.07 -12.76
CA PHE A 797 -17.41 -19.61 -13.99
C PHE A 797 -16.04 -18.99 -13.67
N PRO A 798 -14.90 -19.51 -14.16
CA PRO A 798 -13.57 -19.02 -13.77
C PRO A 798 -13.41 -17.50 -13.89
N GLY A 799 -12.99 -16.86 -12.78
CA GLY A 799 -13.14 -15.39 -12.59
C GLY A 799 -11.87 -14.54 -12.56
N GLY A 800 -10.69 -15.13 -12.71
CA GLY A 800 -9.42 -14.40 -12.60
C GLY A 800 -9.06 -13.61 -13.85
N TRP A 801 -9.87 -12.64 -14.31
CA TRP A 801 -9.57 -11.88 -15.53
C TRP A 801 -8.67 -10.67 -15.28
N HIS A 802 -8.78 -10.07 -14.09
CA HIS A 802 -7.94 -8.93 -13.70
C HIS A 802 -6.47 -9.34 -13.67
N GLY A 803 -5.62 -8.58 -14.37
CA GLY A 803 -4.19 -8.82 -14.42
C GLY A 803 -3.77 -9.95 -15.36
N ARG A 804 -4.68 -10.51 -16.18
CA ARG A 804 -4.35 -11.56 -17.16
C ARG A 804 -4.30 -11.03 -18.59
N ARG A 805 -3.47 -11.66 -19.42
CA ARG A 805 -3.43 -11.43 -20.86
C ARG A 805 -4.75 -11.89 -21.51
N ILE A 806 -5.22 -11.11 -22.48
CA ILE A 806 -6.50 -11.36 -23.18
C ILE A 806 -6.54 -12.74 -23.82
N ALA A 807 -5.45 -13.18 -24.45
CA ALA A 807 -5.33 -14.50 -25.05
C ALA A 807 -5.57 -15.67 -24.08
N ASP A 808 -5.33 -15.44 -22.79
CA ASP A 808 -5.42 -16.47 -21.75
C ASP A 808 -6.81 -16.52 -21.09
N ILE A 809 -7.76 -15.67 -21.55
CA ILE A 809 -9.13 -15.63 -21.04
C ILE A 809 -10.05 -16.36 -22.03
N PRO A 810 -10.54 -17.56 -21.69
CA PRO A 810 -11.40 -18.32 -22.58
C PRO A 810 -12.79 -17.70 -22.70
N ILE A 811 -13.25 -17.47 -23.94
CA ILE A 811 -14.62 -17.10 -24.28
C ILE A 811 -15.12 -18.07 -25.37
N PRO A 812 -16.29 -18.73 -25.20
CA PRO A 812 -17.20 -18.65 -24.05
C PRO A 812 -16.58 -19.16 -22.75
N ILE A 813 -17.03 -18.64 -21.61
CA ILE A 813 -16.46 -19.00 -20.30
C ILE A 813 -16.80 -20.48 -19.99
N PRO A 814 -15.80 -21.30 -19.61
CA PRO A 814 -16.05 -22.66 -19.16
C PRO A 814 -16.89 -22.68 -17.87
N PHE A 815 -17.62 -23.77 -17.65
CA PHE A 815 -18.44 -23.97 -16.45
C PHE A 815 -17.85 -25.11 -15.62
N ASP A 816 -17.33 -24.76 -14.44
CA ASP A 816 -16.70 -25.69 -13.50
C ASP A 816 -17.64 -25.88 -12.31
N SER A 817 -18.49 -26.90 -12.37
CA SER A 817 -19.39 -27.23 -11.25
C SER A 817 -18.56 -27.64 -10.03
N LEU A 818 -18.48 -26.77 -9.02
CA LEU A 818 -17.76 -27.06 -7.77
C LEU A 818 -18.47 -28.12 -6.90
N ASP A 819 -19.75 -28.41 -7.18
CA ASP A 819 -20.59 -29.38 -6.45
C ASP A 819 -20.28 -30.87 -6.74
N GLY A 820 -19.01 -31.17 -7.04
CA GLY A 820 -18.52 -32.54 -7.31
C GLY A 820 -18.02 -33.30 -6.08
N ASN A 821 -18.44 -32.92 -4.87
CA ASN A 821 -18.11 -33.60 -3.60
C ASN A 821 -19.37 -33.98 -2.82
#